data_AF-A0A0D3LI05-F1
#
_entry.id   AF-A0A0D3LI05-F1
#
_cell.length_a   1.000
_cell.length_b   1.000
_cell.length_c   1.000
_cell.angle_alpha   90.00
_cell.angle_beta   90.00
_cell.angle_gamma   90.00
#
_symmetry.space_group_name_H-M   'P 1'
#
loop_
_entity.id
_entity.type
_entity.pdbx_description
1 polymer ?
#
loop_
_entity_poly.entity_id
_entity_poly.type
_entity_poly.pdbx_seq_one_letter_code
_entity_poly.pdbx_strand_id
1 'polypeptide(L)'
;MTKLLPLLMLLFFSAGARAQDDIPIGSWRTHFSYAQVHEVALAGSRVYAASENGFFYYDKPSNEVVELGPLRGFSDAGVSTLQWQAQSSLLLIGYGSGNIDLLQNGKVINIPTIRNANIAGSKAIRSAAFRGDSVILATDYGISILQLPQARLADSYLNLGPEGISVEVYGVAVLEDTLFAATDRGLIANRMSGSVNLNDFRSWRRWGAESGLPEEGTHFVVTIGEQLWSANRAGGLYQKSGAFWLPAAFNEADSIVDLQVAEAGDALIITTSQAVYRYLPGQHTYSIVSSEPIREPLTAVQDAAGIYWVGEAFNGLLTNAEGSFSRRSPDGPISDAVSGLRYAYGQVLALYGGSTANGNPLGRRGFSAFTTTRGWTNFHPQQRAGVLPMPDAQDLVAAAFSTADNSWYLASYGDGLLSWRPEDNTFTLYSLNTEGVSFSGSRDLPGRVLLSGVGVDRGGRVWMSSYNSNRPLHRFNPAELSWQAYLEGNTTAAGAQQLIIPYTNDIWLRLRPRRNNTEGILVFNPEKQPELRTLNENLGRGGLTSNQVYSLQEDLEGSVWVGTQDGVVYVPNPAAVLTQNDVDAALPIYQQRPLLDESLITAIAVDGGNRKWIGTRSGVWLVGDAGDTLYQHFTAANSPLPSNNILAIAIHQQTGEVFIATDQGLVSYRSGATAGGISHAAAIKIFPNPVRPGYRGQVGITGLVQDAVVKITDTAGYLVRELGAEGGTAAWDLRDSRGNEVATGIYLVFSANALGTEALVGKLAVVR
;
A
#
# COMPACT_ATOMS: atom_id res chain seq x y z
N MET A 1 28.18 -6.76 -63.88
CA MET A 1 26.90 -6.31 -63.30
C MET A 1 26.36 -7.42 -62.41
N THR A 2 26.64 -7.33 -61.12
CA THR A 2 26.13 -8.22 -60.06
C THR A 2 26.07 -7.36 -58.82
N LYS A 3 24.87 -6.95 -58.42
CA LYS A 3 24.62 -6.01 -57.32
C LYS A 3 24.70 -6.76 -55.98
N LEU A 4 25.56 -6.28 -55.09
CA LEU A 4 25.57 -6.62 -53.67
C LEU A 4 24.33 -6.03 -52.97
N LEU A 5 23.65 -6.86 -52.15
CA LEU A 5 22.65 -6.44 -51.17
C LEU A 5 23.34 -6.13 -49.84
N PRO A 6 23.00 -5.05 -49.11
CA PRO A 6 23.47 -4.85 -47.76
C PRO A 6 22.55 -5.57 -46.75
N LEU A 7 23.17 -6.30 -45.83
CA LEU A 7 22.56 -6.99 -44.70
C LEU A 7 22.26 -5.95 -43.60
N LEU A 8 20.97 -5.68 -43.33
CA LEU A 8 20.55 -4.82 -42.22
C LEU A 8 20.44 -5.67 -40.95
N MET A 9 21.40 -5.54 -40.02
CA MET A 9 21.31 -6.09 -38.66
C MET A 9 20.25 -5.31 -37.87
N LEU A 10 19.11 -5.96 -37.60
CA LEU A 10 18.13 -5.50 -36.61
C LEU A 10 18.59 -5.95 -35.22
N LEU A 11 19.14 -5.01 -34.45
CA LEU A 11 19.35 -5.13 -33.01
C LEU A 11 17.97 -5.13 -32.33
N PHE A 12 17.53 -6.30 -31.86
CA PHE A 12 16.41 -6.42 -30.93
C PHE A 12 16.85 -5.94 -29.54
N PHE A 13 16.60 -4.67 -29.21
CA PHE A 13 16.47 -4.26 -27.82
C PHE A 13 15.05 -4.61 -27.36
N SER A 14 14.92 -5.74 -26.66
CA SER A 14 13.72 -6.07 -25.89
C SER A 14 13.72 -5.28 -24.59
N ALA A 15 13.38 -3.99 -24.65
CA ALA A 15 12.90 -3.27 -23.49
C ALA A 15 11.40 -3.57 -23.37
N GLY A 16 11.04 -4.42 -22.41
CA GLY A 16 9.64 -4.68 -22.06
C GLY A 16 9.01 -3.43 -21.46
N ALA A 17 8.56 -2.50 -22.30
CA ALA A 17 7.56 -1.53 -21.91
C ALA A 17 6.22 -2.27 -21.82
N ARG A 18 5.95 -2.89 -20.67
CA ARG A 18 4.56 -3.21 -20.32
C ARG A 18 3.90 -1.89 -19.99
N ALA A 19 3.27 -1.26 -20.98
CA ALA A 19 2.26 -0.26 -20.69
C ALA A 19 1.24 -0.93 -19.75
N GLN A 20 1.08 -0.40 -18.54
CA GLN A 20 0.03 -0.89 -17.66
C GLN A 20 -1.30 -0.41 -18.25
N ASP A 21 -1.93 -1.27 -19.05
CA ASP A 21 -3.22 -1.01 -19.68
C ASP A 21 -4.24 -0.47 -18.66
N ASP A 22 -5.15 0.38 -19.13
CA ASP A 22 -6.36 0.74 -18.37
C ASP A 22 -7.05 -0.55 -17.90
N ILE A 23 -7.16 -0.74 -16.59
CA ILE A 23 -7.93 -1.86 -16.04
C ILE A 23 -9.43 -1.66 -16.36
N PRO A 24 -10.23 -2.73 -16.57
CA PRO A 24 -11.65 -2.62 -16.89
C PRO A 24 -12.47 -1.87 -15.83
N ILE A 25 -13.53 -1.16 -16.23
CA ILE A 25 -14.47 -0.54 -15.28
C ILE A 25 -15.05 -1.60 -14.35
N GLY A 26 -15.05 -1.30 -13.05
CA GLY A 26 -15.50 -2.20 -11.99
C GLY A 26 -14.44 -3.18 -11.47
N SER A 27 -13.21 -3.12 -11.98
CA SER A 27 -12.11 -4.00 -11.55
C SER A 27 -11.17 -3.32 -10.55
N TRP A 28 -10.39 -4.14 -9.85
CA TRP A 28 -9.42 -3.75 -8.84
C TRP A 28 -7.99 -4.00 -9.30
N ARG A 29 -7.04 -3.23 -8.74
CA ARG A 29 -5.60 -3.44 -8.86
C ARG A 29 -4.94 -3.35 -7.50
N THR A 30 -3.92 -4.17 -7.29
CA THR A 30 -3.04 -4.09 -6.11
C THR A 30 -1.84 -3.20 -6.42
N HIS A 31 -1.41 -2.42 -5.43
CA HIS A 31 -0.20 -1.59 -5.49
C HIS A 31 0.68 -1.85 -4.27
N PHE A 32 0.94 -3.13 -3.96
CA PHE A 32 1.79 -3.48 -2.83
C PHE A 32 3.27 -3.18 -3.09
N SER A 33 4.01 -2.92 -2.02
CA SER A 33 5.46 -2.78 -2.08
C SER A 33 6.13 -4.15 -2.17
N TYR A 34 7.10 -4.25 -3.08
CA TYR A 34 7.96 -5.43 -3.24
C TYR A 34 9.42 -5.11 -2.85
N ALA A 35 9.62 -4.11 -1.99
CA ALA A 35 10.94 -3.63 -1.59
C ALA A 35 11.53 -4.43 -0.43
N GLN A 36 10.72 -4.75 0.59
CA GLN A 36 11.14 -5.46 1.79
C GLN A 36 10.79 -6.94 1.68
N VAL A 37 11.63 -7.76 1.03
CA VAL A 37 11.39 -9.21 0.89
C VAL A 37 11.97 -9.94 2.10
N HIS A 38 11.12 -10.56 2.90
CA HIS A 38 11.51 -11.22 4.15
C HIS A 38 11.36 -12.74 4.14
N GLU A 39 10.74 -13.32 3.12
CA GLU A 39 10.60 -14.78 2.98
C GLU A 39 10.85 -15.20 1.52
N VAL A 40 11.62 -16.27 1.33
CA VAL A 40 11.91 -16.85 0.01
C VAL A 40 11.85 -18.38 0.09
N ALA A 41 11.17 -19.01 -0.88
CA ALA A 41 11.09 -20.46 -0.97
C ALA A 41 11.43 -20.96 -2.38
N LEU A 42 12.27 -22.01 -2.44
CA LEU A 42 12.59 -22.74 -3.67
C LEU A 42 11.55 -23.84 -3.90
N ALA A 43 10.88 -23.80 -5.04
CA ALA A 43 9.83 -24.76 -5.39
C ALA A 43 9.97 -25.19 -6.86
N GLY A 44 10.87 -26.16 -7.08
CA GLY A 44 11.17 -26.68 -8.42
C GLY A 44 11.70 -25.60 -9.35
N SER A 45 10.97 -25.32 -10.43
CA SER A 45 11.36 -24.30 -11.42
C SER A 45 11.04 -22.86 -11.00
N ARG A 46 10.45 -22.66 -9.82
CA ARG A 46 10.01 -21.34 -9.33
C ARG A 46 10.68 -20.97 -8.02
N VAL A 47 10.88 -19.67 -7.85
CA VAL A 47 11.32 -19.07 -6.59
C VAL A 47 10.21 -18.16 -6.11
N TYR A 48 9.53 -18.55 -5.03
CA TYR A 48 8.50 -17.74 -4.42
C TYR A 48 9.14 -16.77 -3.44
N ALA A 49 8.63 -15.56 -3.39
CA ALA A 49 9.11 -14.53 -2.48
C ALA A 49 7.95 -13.68 -1.96
N ALA A 50 8.04 -13.29 -0.70
CA ALA A 50 7.07 -12.41 -0.05
C ALA A 50 7.75 -11.19 0.57
N SER A 51 7.08 -10.05 0.42
CA SER A 51 7.31 -8.83 1.17
C SER A 51 6.17 -8.60 2.16
N GLU A 52 6.14 -7.43 2.82
CA GLU A 52 5.11 -7.10 3.81
C GLU A 52 3.69 -7.42 3.33
N ASN A 53 3.25 -6.92 2.17
CA ASN A 53 1.96 -7.33 1.57
C ASN A 53 2.09 -7.97 0.17
N GLY A 54 3.25 -7.84 -0.47
CA GLY A 54 3.49 -8.40 -1.80
C GLY A 54 3.80 -9.89 -1.75
N PHE A 55 3.28 -10.64 -2.73
CA PHE A 55 3.61 -12.06 -2.92
C PHE A 55 3.78 -12.32 -4.41
N PHE A 56 4.87 -12.99 -4.80
CA PHE A 56 5.18 -13.25 -6.21
C PHE A 56 6.06 -14.48 -6.37
N TYR A 57 6.25 -14.92 -7.62
CA TYR A 57 7.32 -15.86 -7.95
C TYR A 57 8.14 -15.40 -9.15
N TYR A 58 9.40 -15.83 -9.18
CA TYR A 58 10.25 -15.83 -10.36
C TYR A 58 10.23 -17.20 -11.02
N ASP A 59 9.90 -17.26 -12.31
CA ASP A 59 9.96 -18.48 -13.12
C ASP A 59 11.34 -18.62 -13.75
N LYS A 60 12.13 -19.61 -13.31
CA LYS A 60 13.51 -19.80 -13.81
C LYS A 60 13.57 -20.04 -15.33
N PRO A 61 12.68 -20.86 -15.94
CA PRO A 61 12.69 -21.08 -17.38
C PRO A 61 12.33 -19.86 -18.24
N SER A 62 11.29 -19.11 -17.88
CA SER A 62 10.86 -17.95 -18.70
C SER A 62 11.54 -16.64 -18.32
N ASN A 63 12.27 -16.60 -17.20
CA ASN A 63 12.81 -15.39 -16.59
C ASN A 63 11.73 -14.33 -16.28
N GLU A 64 10.49 -14.76 -16.03
CA GLU A 64 9.38 -13.87 -15.71
C GLU A 64 9.13 -13.78 -14.21
N VAL A 65 8.80 -12.58 -13.76
CA VAL A 65 8.25 -12.34 -12.42
C VAL A 65 6.73 -12.27 -12.53
N VAL A 66 6.04 -13.04 -11.69
CA VAL A 66 4.58 -13.13 -11.68
C VAL A 66 4.04 -12.75 -10.31
N GLU A 67 3.25 -11.68 -10.28
CA GLU A 67 2.53 -11.21 -9.09
C GLU A 67 1.41 -12.19 -8.71
N LEU A 68 1.31 -12.46 -7.42
CA LEU A 68 0.28 -13.26 -6.76
C LEU A 68 -0.52 -12.36 -5.81
N GLY A 69 -1.36 -12.97 -4.95
CA GLY A 69 -2.14 -12.27 -3.94
C GLY A 69 -3.65 -12.36 -4.17
N PRO A 70 -4.45 -11.57 -3.43
CA PRO A 70 -5.90 -11.75 -3.39
C PRO A 70 -6.61 -11.69 -4.74
N LEU A 71 -6.17 -10.78 -5.63
CA LEU A 71 -6.71 -10.66 -6.99
C LEU A 71 -6.39 -11.86 -7.90
N ARG A 72 -5.48 -12.75 -7.48
CA ARG A 72 -5.09 -13.98 -8.17
C ARG A 72 -5.62 -15.24 -7.48
N GLY A 73 -6.55 -15.10 -6.54
CA GLY A 73 -7.23 -16.21 -5.88
C GLY A 73 -6.57 -16.69 -4.58
N PHE A 74 -5.56 -15.97 -4.08
CA PHE A 74 -5.05 -16.19 -2.72
C PHE A 74 -5.99 -15.58 -1.70
N SER A 75 -5.96 -16.11 -0.49
CA SER A 75 -6.97 -15.82 0.51
C SER A 75 -6.64 -14.65 1.43
N ASP A 76 -5.38 -14.20 1.41
CA ASP A 76 -4.87 -13.15 2.28
C ASP A 76 -3.66 -12.43 1.68
N ALA A 77 -3.31 -11.29 2.28
CA ALA A 77 -2.00 -10.64 2.14
C ALA A 77 -1.17 -10.87 3.42
N GLY A 78 0.08 -10.41 3.47
CA GLY A 78 0.89 -10.58 4.67
C GLY A 78 1.45 -11.99 4.85
N VAL A 79 2.06 -12.55 3.80
CA VAL A 79 2.70 -13.87 3.87
C VAL A 79 3.86 -13.79 4.86
N SER A 80 3.81 -14.64 5.89
CA SER A 80 4.79 -14.68 6.97
C SER A 80 5.72 -15.89 6.90
N THR A 81 5.34 -16.95 6.20
CA THR A 81 6.22 -18.09 5.91
C THR A 81 5.79 -18.85 4.66
N LEU A 82 6.77 -19.43 3.95
CA LEU A 82 6.60 -20.25 2.77
C LEU A 82 7.36 -21.57 2.95
N GLN A 83 6.67 -22.70 2.76
CA GLN A 83 7.30 -24.01 2.92
C GLN A 83 6.94 -24.95 1.77
N TRP A 84 7.96 -25.45 1.08
CA TRP A 84 7.81 -26.35 -0.07
C TRP A 84 8.03 -27.80 0.31
N GLN A 85 7.13 -28.68 -0.15
CA GLN A 85 7.30 -30.13 -0.08
C GLN A 85 7.39 -30.73 -1.48
N ALA A 86 8.59 -31.17 -1.85
CA ALA A 86 8.87 -31.70 -3.18
C ALA A 86 8.07 -32.98 -3.50
N GLN A 87 7.91 -33.88 -2.52
CA GLN A 87 7.27 -35.19 -2.72
C GLN A 87 5.82 -35.08 -3.18
N SER A 88 5.09 -34.07 -2.68
CA SER A 88 3.67 -33.82 -2.97
C SER A 88 3.45 -32.63 -3.90
N SER A 89 4.53 -31.97 -4.33
CA SER A 89 4.49 -30.71 -5.10
C SER A 89 3.56 -29.67 -4.50
N LEU A 90 3.71 -29.46 -3.19
CA LEU A 90 2.84 -28.63 -2.35
C LEU A 90 3.64 -27.45 -1.79
N LEU A 91 3.14 -26.24 -2.02
CA LEU A 91 3.62 -25.05 -1.32
C LEU A 91 2.60 -24.67 -0.24
N LEU A 92 3.05 -24.63 1.01
CA LEU A 92 2.31 -24.06 2.12
C LEU A 92 2.65 -22.58 2.25
N ILE A 93 1.62 -21.76 2.45
CA ILE A 93 1.71 -20.32 2.60
C ILE A 93 1.04 -19.98 3.93
N GLY A 94 1.84 -19.57 4.91
CA GLY A 94 1.37 -19.07 6.20
C GLY A 94 1.27 -17.54 6.18
N TYR A 95 0.24 -17.00 6.83
CA TYR A 95 -0.01 -15.56 6.90
C TYR A 95 0.12 -15.03 8.32
N GLY A 96 0.47 -13.73 8.44
CA GLY A 96 0.50 -13.02 9.72
C GLY A 96 -0.87 -12.96 10.42
N SER A 97 -1.96 -13.08 9.65
CA SER A 97 -3.34 -13.18 10.16
C SER A 97 -3.66 -14.51 10.83
N GLY A 98 -2.77 -15.51 10.73
CA GLY A 98 -3.04 -16.90 11.09
C GLY A 98 -3.84 -17.67 10.04
N ASN A 99 -4.07 -17.10 8.85
CA ASN A 99 -4.61 -17.85 7.73
C ASN A 99 -3.55 -18.77 7.12
N ILE A 100 -3.98 -19.74 6.33
CA ILE A 100 -3.10 -20.64 5.58
C ILE A 100 -3.69 -20.87 4.19
N ASP A 101 -2.86 -20.79 3.16
CA ASP A 101 -3.16 -21.30 1.83
C ASP A 101 -2.24 -22.47 1.49
N LEU A 102 -2.80 -23.47 0.80
CA LEU A 102 -2.05 -24.53 0.16
C LEU A 102 -2.12 -24.35 -1.35
N LEU A 103 -0.97 -24.26 -2.02
CA LEU A 103 -0.87 -24.23 -3.47
C LEU A 103 -0.39 -25.59 -3.96
N GLN A 104 -1.26 -26.32 -4.66
CA GLN A 104 -0.95 -27.62 -5.25
C GLN A 104 -1.57 -27.71 -6.65
N ASN A 105 -0.78 -28.13 -7.65
CA ASN A 105 -1.24 -28.27 -9.04
C ASN A 105 -1.94 -27.01 -9.60
N GLY A 106 -1.47 -25.82 -9.20
CA GLY A 106 -2.05 -24.53 -9.62
C GLY A 106 -3.37 -24.15 -8.94
N LYS A 107 -3.85 -24.95 -7.98
CA LYS A 107 -5.04 -24.65 -7.19
C LYS A 107 -4.65 -24.17 -5.79
N VAL A 108 -5.28 -23.08 -5.36
CA VAL A 108 -5.19 -22.57 -3.98
C VAL A 108 -6.31 -23.19 -3.14
N ILE A 109 -5.96 -23.68 -1.95
CA ILE A 109 -6.89 -24.23 -0.96
C ILE A 109 -6.69 -23.48 0.36
N ASN A 110 -7.71 -22.74 0.78
CA ASN A 110 -7.72 -21.95 2.02
C ASN A 110 -8.04 -22.80 3.25
N ILE A 111 -7.33 -22.55 4.34
CA ILE A 111 -7.58 -23.13 5.67
C ILE A 111 -7.65 -22.00 6.71
N PRO A 112 -8.84 -21.42 6.97
CA PRO A 112 -8.99 -20.22 7.80
C PRO A 112 -9.17 -20.54 9.28
N THR A 113 -8.95 -21.79 9.69
CA THR A 113 -9.30 -22.31 11.01
C THR A 113 -8.58 -21.56 12.14
N ILE A 114 -7.27 -21.33 12.00
CA ILE A 114 -6.48 -20.59 13.01
C ILE A 114 -6.89 -19.11 13.02
N ARG A 115 -7.01 -18.47 11.84
CA ARG A 115 -7.50 -17.08 11.71
C ARG A 115 -8.83 -16.87 12.46
N ASN A 116 -9.77 -17.80 12.31
CA ASN A 116 -11.10 -17.73 12.91
C ASN A 116 -11.18 -18.25 14.35
N ALA A 117 -10.14 -18.92 14.87
CA ALA A 117 -10.14 -19.46 16.22
C ALA A 117 -10.14 -18.34 17.28
N ASN A 118 -10.80 -18.53 18.42
CA ASN A 118 -10.81 -17.55 19.51
C ASN A 118 -9.52 -17.66 20.36
N ILE A 119 -8.38 -17.29 19.77
CA ILE A 119 -7.07 -17.23 20.42
C ILE A 119 -6.74 -15.76 20.69
N ALA A 120 -6.38 -15.46 21.93
CA ALA A 120 -5.98 -14.10 22.32
C ALA A 120 -4.58 -13.78 21.82
N GLY A 121 -4.37 -12.53 21.36
CA GLY A 121 -3.08 -12.08 20.84
C GLY A 121 -2.86 -12.41 19.37
N SER A 122 -1.59 -12.37 18.96
CA SER A 122 -1.19 -12.64 17.57
C SER A 122 -1.39 -14.12 17.23
N LYS A 123 -1.75 -14.38 15.97
CA LYS A 123 -1.91 -15.72 15.40
C LYS A 123 -0.96 -15.97 14.23
N ALA A 124 0.05 -15.11 14.06
CA ALA A 124 0.97 -15.19 12.94
C ALA A 124 1.61 -16.58 12.86
N ILE A 125 1.64 -17.13 11.65
CA ILE A 125 2.35 -18.36 11.35
C ILE A 125 3.81 -18.00 11.09
N ARG A 126 4.74 -18.39 11.96
CA ARG A 126 6.14 -17.96 11.90
C ARG A 126 7.03 -18.88 11.07
N SER A 127 6.74 -20.16 11.08
CA SER A 127 7.50 -21.20 10.38
C SER A 127 6.63 -22.45 10.28
N ALA A 128 6.98 -23.35 9.37
CA ALA A 128 6.35 -24.66 9.30
C ALA A 128 7.35 -25.75 8.92
N ALA A 129 7.07 -26.98 9.36
CA ALA A 129 7.86 -28.16 9.02
C ALA A 129 6.96 -29.32 8.62
N PHE A 130 7.28 -29.97 7.51
CA PHE A 130 6.57 -31.16 7.04
C PHE A 130 7.05 -32.43 7.77
N ARG A 131 6.11 -33.29 8.14
CA ARG A 131 6.36 -34.63 8.68
C ARG A 131 5.34 -35.61 8.11
N GLY A 132 5.70 -36.29 7.02
CA GLY A 132 4.77 -37.15 6.29
C GLY A 132 3.53 -36.37 5.87
N ASP A 133 2.37 -36.83 6.33
CA ASP A 133 1.05 -36.23 6.06
C ASP A 133 0.66 -35.13 7.06
N SER A 134 1.55 -34.68 7.94
CA SER A 134 1.28 -33.58 8.88
C SER A 134 2.22 -32.41 8.64
N VAL A 135 1.74 -31.20 8.89
CA VAL A 135 2.55 -29.99 8.96
C VAL A 135 2.52 -29.48 10.38
N ILE A 136 3.70 -29.26 10.96
CA ILE A 136 3.86 -28.58 12.24
C ILE A 136 4.01 -27.09 11.95
N LEU A 137 3.22 -26.26 12.62
CA LEU A 137 3.20 -24.81 12.47
C LEU A 137 3.74 -24.19 13.76
N ALA A 138 4.78 -23.37 13.63
CA ALA A 138 5.22 -22.44 14.66
C ALA A 138 4.32 -21.20 14.60
N THR A 139 3.79 -20.78 15.74
CA THR A 139 2.89 -19.61 15.84
C THR A 139 3.21 -18.77 17.07
N ASP A 140 2.74 -17.53 17.08
CA ASP A 140 2.92 -16.62 18.23
C ASP A 140 2.25 -17.09 19.53
N TYR A 141 1.28 -18.02 19.44
CA TYR A 141 0.59 -18.56 20.61
C TYR A 141 1.06 -19.97 21.01
N GLY A 142 1.96 -20.59 20.24
CA GLY A 142 2.37 -21.97 20.46
C GLY A 142 2.57 -22.77 19.17
N ILE A 143 2.24 -24.05 19.19
CA ILE A 143 2.44 -24.98 18.08
C ILE A 143 1.09 -25.51 17.60
N SER A 144 0.88 -25.54 16.28
CA SER A 144 -0.34 -26.11 15.68
C SER A 144 0.02 -27.22 14.69
N ILE A 145 -0.82 -28.26 14.61
CA ILE A 145 -0.61 -29.39 13.70
C ILE A 145 -1.72 -29.37 12.66
N LEU A 146 -1.33 -29.25 11.39
CA LEU A 146 -2.22 -29.38 10.26
C LEU A 146 -2.10 -30.79 9.66
N GLN A 147 -3.23 -31.47 9.46
CA GLN A 147 -3.26 -32.78 8.82
C GLN A 147 -3.58 -32.64 7.32
N LEU A 148 -2.72 -33.24 6.51
CA LEU A 148 -2.88 -33.49 5.08
C LEU A 148 -3.34 -34.95 4.86
N PRO A 149 -4.03 -35.24 3.73
CA PRO A 149 -4.51 -34.30 2.71
C PRO A 149 -5.82 -33.59 3.09
N GLN A 150 -6.41 -33.86 4.26
CA GLN A 150 -7.74 -33.31 4.62
C GLN A 150 -7.74 -31.80 4.88
N ALA A 151 -6.57 -31.17 4.92
CA ALA A 151 -6.41 -29.73 5.12
C ALA A 151 -7.14 -29.25 6.41
N ARG A 152 -7.04 -30.03 7.49
CA ARG A 152 -7.71 -29.75 8.77
C ARG A 152 -6.71 -29.52 9.89
N LEU A 153 -7.01 -28.57 10.77
CA LEU A 153 -6.28 -28.43 12.03
C LEU A 153 -6.56 -29.66 12.90
N ALA A 154 -5.51 -30.37 13.29
CA ALA A 154 -5.59 -31.58 14.09
C ALA A 154 -5.49 -31.26 15.58
N ASP A 155 -4.46 -30.51 15.97
CA ASP A 155 -4.17 -30.15 17.36
C ASP A 155 -3.51 -28.77 17.43
N SER A 156 -3.63 -28.12 18.59
CA SER A 156 -2.89 -26.91 18.95
C SER A 156 -2.41 -27.02 20.39
N TYR A 157 -1.11 -26.82 20.59
CA TYR A 157 -0.43 -26.88 21.87
C TYR A 157 -0.05 -25.48 22.31
N LEU A 158 -0.77 -24.97 23.31
CA LEU A 158 -0.57 -23.64 23.90
C LEU A 158 0.13 -23.77 25.25
N ASN A 159 0.58 -22.63 25.80
CA ASN A 159 1.08 -22.56 27.18
C ASN A 159 2.25 -23.51 27.47
N LEU A 160 3.17 -23.63 26.50
CA LEU A 160 4.31 -24.56 26.56
C LEU A 160 5.47 -24.05 27.41
N GLY A 161 5.39 -22.83 27.93
CA GLY A 161 6.41 -22.22 28.77
C GLY A 161 6.53 -22.87 30.16
N PRO A 162 7.58 -22.50 30.92
CA PRO A 162 7.68 -22.85 32.34
C PRO A 162 6.41 -22.46 33.09
N GLU A 163 5.95 -23.31 34.02
CA GLU A 163 4.71 -23.08 34.78
C GLU A 163 3.42 -23.00 33.96
N GLY A 164 3.44 -23.35 32.66
CA GLY A 164 2.26 -23.33 31.81
C GLY A 164 1.90 -21.94 31.29
N ILE A 165 2.91 -21.08 31.06
CA ILE A 165 2.72 -19.75 30.45
C ILE A 165 2.83 -19.82 28.92
N SER A 166 2.24 -18.83 28.23
CA SER A 166 2.38 -18.69 26.78
C SER A 166 3.84 -18.42 26.38
N VAL A 167 4.23 -18.97 25.24
CA VAL A 167 5.52 -18.79 24.58
C VAL A 167 5.29 -18.55 23.10
N GLU A 168 6.04 -17.62 22.53
CA GLU A 168 6.09 -17.45 21.08
C GLU A 168 6.99 -18.52 20.49
N VAL A 169 6.55 -19.17 19.41
CA VAL A 169 7.35 -20.16 18.69
C VAL A 169 7.77 -19.56 17.35
N TYR A 170 9.07 -19.34 17.19
CA TYR A 170 9.64 -18.68 16.02
C TYR A 170 9.98 -19.66 14.90
N GLY A 171 10.41 -20.88 15.25
CA GLY A 171 10.87 -21.88 14.29
C GLY A 171 10.60 -23.29 14.79
N VAL A 172 10.38 -24.22 13.87
CA VAL A 172 10.22 -25.65 14.17
C VAL A 172 11.08 -26.51 13.25
N ALA A 173 11.64 -27.58 13.79
CA ALA A 173 12.32 -28.61 13.03
C ALA A 173 11.94 -29.99 13.56
N VAL A 174 11.88 -30.97 12.66
CA VAL A 174 11.62 -32.37 13.02
C VAL A 174 12.86 -33.17 12.68
N LEU A 175 13.39 -33.89 13.67
CA LEU A 175 14.43 -34.89 13.48
C LEU A 175 13.90 -36.23 13.99
N GLU A 176 13.80 -37.21 13.09
CA GLU A 176 13.20 -38.52 13.35
C GLU A 176 11.76 -38.42 13.92
N ASP A 177 11.57 -38.78 15.19
CA ASP A 177 10.31 -38.72 15.91
C ASP A 177 10.17 -37.50 16.82
N THR A 178 11.19 -36.65 16.88
CA THR A 178 11.28 -35.55 17.85
C THR A 178 11.07 -34.20 17.16
N LEU A 179 10.13 -33.43 17.70
CA LEU A 179 9.87 -32.03 17.31
C LEU A 179 10.71 -31.11 18.20
N PHE A 180 11.45 -30.20 17.58
CA PHE A 180 12.20 -29.13 18.20
C PHE A 180 11.53 -27.80 17.84
N ALA A 181 11.34 -26.93 18.82
CA ALA A 181 10.73 -25.61 18.67
C ALA A 181 11.62 -24.53 19.30
N ALA A 182 12.01 -23.56 18.48
CA ALA A 182 12.71 -22.35 18.89
C ALA A 182 11.70 -21.33 19.45
N THR A 183 11.96 -20.80 20.64
CA THR A 183 11.03 -19.94 21.38
C THR A 183 11.70 -18.70 21.97
N ASP A 184 10.88 -17.74 22.40
CA ASP A 184 11.27 -16.58 23.21
C ASP A 184 11.98 -16.94 24.53
N ARG A 185 11.93 -18.21 24.95
CA ARG A 185 12.56 -18.72 26.18
C ARG A 185 13.52 -19.89 25.95
N GLY A 186 14.15 -19.94 24.79
CA GLY A 186 15.13 -20.97 24.42
C GLY A 186 14.52 -22.03 23.52
N LEU A 187 14.96 -23.28 23.63
CA LEU A 187 14.49 -24.36 22.79
C LEU A 187 13.69 -25.39 23.60
N ILE A 188 12.54 -25.79 23.07
CA ILE A 188 11.75 -26.90 23.61
C ILE A 188 11.72 -28.06 22.63
N ALA A 189 11.68 -29.31 23.12
CA ALA A 189 11.42 -30.45 22.26
C ALA A 189 10.64 -31.56 22.95
N ASN A 190 9.96 -32.34 22.11
CA ASN A 190 9.28 -33.54 22.57
C ASN A 190 9.11 -34.55 21.43
N ARG A 191 8.88 -35.80 21.80
CA ARG A 191 8.57 -36.86 20.84
C ARG A 191 7.13 -36.74 20.36
N MET A 192 6.95 -36.76 19.05
CA MET A 192 5.67 -36.77 18.35
C MET A 192 5.11 -38.21 18.29
N SER A 193 4.84 -38.78 19.46
CA SER A 193 4.28 -40.13 19.62
C SER A 193 2.97 -40.11 20.40
N GLY A 194 2.06 -41.03 20.09
CA GLY A 194 0.74 -41.11 20.73
C GLY A 194 0.75 -41.45 22.23
N SER A 195 1.89 -41.84 22.80
CA SER A 195 2.06 -42.07 24.23
C SER A 195 2.48 -40.82 25.02
N VAL A 196 2.74 -39.70 24.33
CA VAL A 196 3.15 -38.43 24.94
C VAL A 196 1.99 -37.45 24.87
N ASN A 197 1.62 -36.87 26.01
CA ASN A 197 0.65 -35.77 26.06
C ASN A 197 1.33 -34.43 25.75
N LEU A 198 1.37 -34.05 24.48
CA LEU A 198 1.97 -32.79 24.03
C LEU A 198 1.26 -31.53 24.55
N ASN A 199 0.05 -31.64 25.09
CA ASN A 199 -0.63 -30.53 25.78
C ASN A 199 -0.10 -30.28 27.20
N ASP A 200 0.56 -31.26 27.83
CA ASP A 200 1.17 -31.06 29.15
C ASP A 200 2.54 -30.39 28.98
N PHE A 201 2.65 -29.11 29.37
CA PHE A 201 3.91 -28.37 29.31
C PHE A 201 5.07 -29.07 30.06
N ARG A 202 4.78 -29.93 31.04
CA ARG A 202 5.78 -30.70 31.80
C ARG A 202 6.41 -31.82 30.98
N SER A 203 5.75 -32.26 29.91
CA SER A 203 6.27 -33.29 29.01
C SER A 203 7.38 -32.78 28.10
N TRP A 204 7.51 -31.47 27.91
CA TRP A 204 8.47 -30.84 27.01
C TRP A 204 9.84 -30.71 27.67
N ARG A 205 10.88 -31.22 27.01
CA ARG A 205 12.27 -30.98 27.39
C ARG A 205 12.67 -29.57 27.00
N ARG A 206 13.40 -28.88 27.87
CA ARG A 206 13.84 -27.50 27.68
C ARG A 206 15.36 -27.43 27.61
N TRP A 207 15.87 -26.53 26.77
CA TRP A 207 17.28 -26.14 26.74
C TRP A 207 17.36 -24.61 26.74
N GLY A 208 18.22 -24.09 27.63
CA GLY A 208 18.55 -22.66 27.75
C GLY A 208 20.03 -22.49 28.11
N ALA A 209 20.34 -21.45 28.91
CA ALA A 209 21.70 -21.12 29.39
C ALA A 209 22.51 -22.31 29.90
N GLU A 210 21.90 -23.12 30.78
CA GLU A 210 22.51 -24.31 31.38
C GLU A 210 22.90 -25.40 30.36
N SER A 211 22.31 -25.34 29.17
CA SER A 211 22.57 -26.28 28.08
C SER A 211 23.46 -25.71 26.98
N GLY A 212 23.98 -24.48 27.15
CA GLY A 212 24.84 -23.79 26.18
C GLY A 212 24.12 -22.90 25.17
N LEU A 213 22.79 -22.75 25.28
CA LEU A 213 22.01 -21.78 24.49
C LEU A 213 21.92 -20.43 25.22
N PRO A 214 21.76 -19.30 24.50
CA PRO A 214 21.68 -17.97 25.12
C PRO A 214 20.37 -17.75 25.91
N GLU A 215 20.41 -16.84 26.90
CA GLU A 215 19.24 -16.49 27.73
C GLU A 215 18.16 -15.71 26.96
N GLU A 216 18.55 -14.96 25.93
CA GLU A 216 17.66 -14.09 25.13
C GLU A 216 16.72 -14.86 24.17
N GLY A 217 16.57 -16.16 24.37
CA GLY A 217 15.74 -17.02 23.54
C GLY A 217 16.44 -17.55 22.29
N THR A 218 15.74 -18.43 21.58
CA THR A 218 16.22 -19.09 20.35
C THR A 218 15.24 -18.79 19.23
N HIS A 219 15.74 -18.37 18.07
CA HIS A 219 14.89 -17.86 16.99
C HIS A 219 14.81 -18.82 15.80
N PHE A 220 15.87 -19.58 15.56
CA PHE A 220 15.96 -20.47 14.41
C PHE A 220 16.38 -21.86 14.85
N VAL A 221 15.79 -22.88 14.24
CA VAL A 221 16.18 -24.27 14.41
C VAL A 221 16.04 -24.99 13.06
N VAL A 222 17.08 -25.67 12.61
CA VAL A 222 17.11 -26.38 11.32
C VAL A 222 17.83 -27.72 11.45
N THR A 223 17.63 -28.60 10.47
CA THR A 223 18.27 -29.92 10.39
C THR A 223 19.11 -30.05 9.12
N ILE A 224 20.30 -30.61 9.26
CA ILE A 224 21.15 -31.01 8.12
C ILE A 224 21.59 -32.46 8.34
N GLY A 225 21.06 -33.37 7.53
CA GLY A 225 21.17 -34.81 7.79
C GLY A 225 20.66 -35.14 9.20
N GLU A 226 21.50 -35.75 10.03
CA GLU A 226 21.19 -36.13 11.42
C GLU A 226 21.58 -35.06 12.45
N GLN A 227 22.02 -33.88 12.01
CA GLN A 227 22.52 -32.82 12.89
C GLN A 227 21.48 -31.71 13.04
N LEU A 228 21.35 -31.21 14.28
CA LEU A 228 20.50 -30.07 14.63
C LEU A 228 21.34 -28.83 14.85
N TRP A 229 20.86 -27.73 14.28
CA TRP A 229 21.48 -26.42 14.36
C TRP A 229 20.47 -25.40 14.85
N SER A 230 20.95 -24.42 15.59
CA SER A 230 20.14 -23.40 16.23
C SER A 230 20.86 -22.07 16.18
N ALA A 231 20.13 -20.97 16.04
CA ALA A 231 20.67 -19.63 16.10
C ALA A 231 19.75 -18.66 16.84
N ASN A 232 20.34 -17.56 17.32
CA ASN A 232 19.62 -16.46 17.94
C ASN A 232 19.97 -15.11 17.29
N ARG A 233 19.12 -14.11 17.55
CA ARG A 233 19.31 -12.75 17.00
C ARG A 233 20.50 -11.99 17.59
N ALA A 234 21.14 -12.50 18.65
CA ALA A 234 22.38 -11.94 19.19
C ALA A 234 23.65 -12.39 18.43
N GLY A 235 23.51 -13.17 17.36
CA GLY A 235 24.62 -13.55 16.47
C GLY A 235 25.21 -14.95 16.71
N GLY A 236 24.71 -15.71 17.70
CA GLY A 236 25.24 -17.03 18.04
C GLY A 236 24.68 -18.14 17.14
N LEU A 237 25.57 -18.98 16.60
CA LEU A 237 25.25 -20.25 15.93
C LEU A 237 25.67 -21.43 16.82
N TYR A 238 24.79 -22.41 16.96
CA TYR A 238 25.00 -23.55 17.86
C TYR A 238 24.66 -24.87 17.18
N GLN A 239 25.49 -25.88 17.42
CA GLN A 239 25.24 -27.26 17.01
C GLN A 239 24.86 -28.11 18.22
N LYS A 240 23.86 -28.97 18.05
CA LYS A 240 23.49 -29.93 19.08
C LYS A 240 24.56 -31.01 19.23
N SER A 241 25.04 -31.22 20.46
CA SER A 241 25.97 -32.29 20.82
C SER A 241 25.52 -32.98 22.11
N GLY A 242 24.87 -34.13 21.96
CA GLY A 242 24.31 -34.88 23.08
C GLY A 242 23.28 -34.06 23.88
N ALA A 243 23.56 -33.82 25.17
CA ALA A 243 22.69 -33.03 26.05
C ALA A 243 22.88 -31.51 25.93
N PHE A 244 23.93 -31.06 25.23
CA PHE A 244 24.33 -29.66 25.15
C PHE A 244 24.21 -29.10 23.73
N TRP A 245 24.30 -27.79 23.64
CA TRP A 245 24.45 -27.02 22.42
C TRP A 245 25.81 -26.34 22.47
N LEU A 246 26.66 -26.65 21.49
CA LEU A 246 28.02 -26.12 21.42
C LEU A 246 28.06 -24.98 20.40
N PRO A 247 28.76 -23.87 20.69
CA PRO A 247 28.93 -22.79 19.72
C PRO A 247 29.70 -23.32 18.51
N ALA A 248 29.20 -22.98 17.33
CA ALA A 248 29.86 -23.25 16.07
C ALA A 248 30.86 -22.13 15.75
N ALA A 249 31.81 -22.41 14.85
CA ALA A 249 32.77 -21.42 14.38
C ALA A 249 32.12 -20.35 13.48
N PHE A 250 31.34 -19.44 14.06
CA PHE A 250 30.73 -18.29 13.42
C PHE A 250 30.85 -17.09 14.35
N ASN A 251 31.76 -16.16 14.03
CA ASN A 251 32.21 -15.11 14.95
C ASN A 251 31.89 -13.70 14.41
N GLU A 252 30.74 -13.54 13.79
CA GLU A 252 30.27 -12.23 13.31
C GLU A 252 29.51 -11.52 14.43
N ALA A 253 29.69 -10.20 14.55
CA ALA A 253 29.00 -9.40 15.56
C ALA A 253 27.56 -9.03 15.16
N ASP A 254 27.21 -9.27 13.90
CA ASP A 254 25.91 -8.90 13.34
C ASP A 254 24.80 -9.86 13.78
N SER A 255 23.61 -9.31 14.00
CA SER A 255 22.43 -10.10 14.34
C SER A 255 22.07 -11.07 13.22
N ILE A 256 21.94 -12.36 13.54
CA ILE A 256 21.36 -13.35 12.61
C ILE A 256 19.86 -13.07 12.49
N VAL A 257 19.39 -12.88 11.26
CA VAL A 257 17.98 -12.58 10.93
C VAL A 257 17.25 -13.74 10.26
N ASP A 258 17.98 -14.68 9.67
CA ASP A 258 17.46 -15.93 9.10
C ASP A 258 18.54 -17.03 9.09
N LEU A 259 18.10 -18.29 9.13
CA LEU A 259 18.95 -19.48 9.06
C LEU A 259 18.26 -20.53 8.20
N GLN A 260 18.83 -20.82 7.04
CA GLN A 260 18.31 -21.78 6.07
C GLN A 260 19.31 -22.88 5.77
N VAL A 261 18.85 -23.98 5.18
CA VAL A 261 19.70 -25.05 4.67
C VAL A 261 19.79 -24.91 3.15
N ALA A 262 20.99 -24.98 2.58
CA ALA A 262 21.15 -24.99 1.12
C ALA A 262 20.38 -26.19 0.52
N GLU A 263 19.79 -26.04 -0.67
CA GLU A 263 18.96 -27.08 -1.29
C GLU A 263 19.72 -28.40 -1.49
N ALA A 264 21.04 -28.34 -1.68
CA ALA A 264 21.92 -29.52 -1.77
C ALA A 264 22.11 -30.26 -0.43
N GLY A 265 21.69 -29.68 0.70
CA GLY A 265 21.79 -30.28 2.03
C GLY A 265 23.21 -30.35 2.58
N ASP A 266 24.14 -29.56 2.05
CA ASP A 266 25.57 -29.61 2.38
C ASP A 266 26.08 -28.41 3.20
N ALA A 267 25.28 -27.35 3.31
CA ALA A 267 25.65 -26.10 3.97
C ALA A 267 24.47 -25.44 4.68
N LEU A 268 24.79 -24.60 5.66
CA LEU A 268 23.87 -23.62 6.23
C LEU A 268 24.05 -22.28 5.51
N ILE A 269 22.93 -21.63 5.23
CA ILE A 269 22.88 -20.24 4.76
C ILE A 269 22.48 -19.38 5.95
N ILE A 270 23.39 -18.52 6.38
CA ILE A 270 23.21 -17.63 7.54
C ILE A 270 23.03 -16.23 7.00
N THR A 271 21.89 -15.62 7.27
CA THR A 271 21.63 -14.22 6.93
C THR A 271 21.77 -13.38 8.18
N THR A 272 22.64 -12.38 8.15
CA THR A 272 22.79 -11.38 9.21
C THR A 272 22.19 -10.05 8.78
N SER A 273 22.10 -9.10 9.70
CA SER A 273 21.67 -7.73 9.39
C SER A 273 22.55 -6.99 8.38
N GLN A 274 23.73 -7.51 8.02
CA GLN A 274 24.67 -6.86 7.11
C GLN A 274 25.07 -7.71 5.90
N ALA A 275 25.09 -9.05 6.02
CA ALA A 275 25.61 -9.92 4.97
C ALA A 275 24.97 -11.32 4.97
N VAL A 276 25.21 -12.06 3.90
CA VAL A 276 24.85 -13.48 3.76
C VAL A 276 26.13 -14.30 3.82
N TYR A 277 26.11 -15.39 4.59
CA TYR A 277 27.24 -16.30 4.75
C TYR A 277 26.81 -17.73 4.41
N ARG A 278 27.74 -18.47 3.82
CA ARG A 278 27.63 -19.92 3.64
C ARG A 278 28.55 -20.62 4.63
N TYR A 279 27.98 -21.39 5.54
CA TYR A 279 28.69 -22.17 6.55
C TYR A 279 28.72 -23.64 6.16
N LEU A 280 29.89 -24.28 6.24
CA LEU A 280 30.14 -25.67 5.90
C LEU A 280 30.34 -26.51 7.17
N PRO A 281 29.32 -27.24 7.65
CA PRO A 281 29.41 -28.01 8.89
C PRO A 281 30.57 -29.00 8.95
N GLY A 282 30.84 -29.72 7.85
CA GLY A 282 31.94 -30.70 7.81
C GLY A 282 33.34 -30.08 7.91
N GLN A 283 33.49 -28.81 7.52
CA GLN A 283 34.77 -28.09 7.53
C GLN A 283 34.91 -27.16 8.73
N HIS A 284 33.82 -26.85 9.43
CA HIS A 284 33.75 -25.84 10.48
C HIS A 284 34.24 -24.46 10.01
N THR A 285 33.96 -24.11 8.76
CA THR A 285 34.35 -22.86 8.12
C THR A 285 33.14 -22.17 7.52
N TYR A 286 33.23 -20.86 7.33
CA TYR A 286 32.25 -20.08 6.58
C TYR A 286 32.91 -19.11 5.62
N SER A 287 32.17 -18.70 4.62
CA SER A 287 32.55 -17.70 3.63
C SER A 287 31.41 -16.72 3.41
N ILE A 288 31.74 -15.44 3.27
CA ILE A 288 30.79 -14.42 2.85
C ILE A 288 30.34 -14.68 1.41
N VAL A 289 29.04 -14.62 1.17
CA VAL A 289 28.45 -14.57 -0.16
C VAL A 289 28.55 -13.13 -0.61
N SER A 290 29.15 -12.88 -1.79
CA SER A 290 29.50 -11.54 -2.29
C SER A 290 28.56 -10.43 -1.79
N SER A 291 29.11 -9.45 -1.05
CA SER A 291 28.34 -8.45 -0.34
C SER A 291 27.86 -7.29 -1.21
N GLU A 292 28.37 -7.12 -2.44
CA GLU A 292 27.90 -6.08 -3.35
C GLU A 292 27.07 -6.72 -4.45
N PRO A 293 25.79 -6.32 -4.64
CA PRO A 293 25.07 -5.16 -4.11
C PRO A 293 24.17 -5.47 -2.88
N ILE A 294 24.48 -6.52 -2.10
CA ILE A 294 23.65 -6.94 -0.96
C ILE A 294 23.69 -5.89 0.17
N ARG A 295 22.54 -5.41 0.63
CA ARG A 295 22.39 -4.42 1.70
C ARG A 295 21.17 -4.73 2.57
N GLU A 296 21.42 -4.95 3.86
CA GLU A 296 20.40 -5.32 4.85
C GLU A 296 19.56 -6.51 4.38
N PRO A 297 20.19 -7.69 4.15
CA PRO A 297 19.45 -8.88 3.77
C PRO A 297 18.56 -9.34 4.93
N LEU A 298 17.38 -9.86 4.62
CA LEU A 298 16.39 -10.35 5.58
C LEU A 298 16.24 -11.87 5.54
N THR A 299 16.49 -12.48 4.39
CA THR A 299 16.46 -13.93 4.18
C THR A 299 17.36 -14.29 2.99
N ALA A 300 17.89 -15.50 2.96
CA ALA A 300 18.59 -16.03 1.80
C ALA A 300 18.45 -17.54 1.67
N VAL A 301 18.23 -18.00 0.45
CA VAL A 301 18.26 -19.43 0.09
C VAL A 301 19.25 -19.68 -1.04
N GLN A 302 19.83 -20.87 -1.07
CA GLN A 302 20.72 -21.31 -2.15
C GLN A 302 20.12 -22.54 -2.83
N ASP A 303 19.97 -22.49 -4.15
CA ASP A 303 19.48 -23.63 -4.93
C ASP A 303 20.58 -24.65 -5.24
N ALA A 304 20.20 -25.82 -5.77
CA ALA A 304 21.11 -26.93 -6.04
C ALA A 304 22.18 -26.60 -7.11
N ALA A 305 22.00 -25.54 -7.90
CA ALA A 305 22.99 -25.05 -8.84
C ALA A 305 23.99 -24.07 -8.20
N GLY A 306 23.83 -23.77 -6.90
CA GLY A 306 24.66 -22.83 -6.16
C GLY A 306 24.24 -21.37 -6.32
N ILE A 307 23.07 -21.10 -6.93
CA ILE A 307 22.53 -19.75 -7.13
C ILE A 307 21.86 -19.29 -5.83
N TYR A 308 22.16 -18.06 -5.43
CA TYR A 308 21.57 -17.41 -4.26
C TYR A 308 20.35 -16.59 -4.65
N TRP A 309 19.36 -16.62 -3.78
CA TRP A 309 18.15 -15.81 -3.83
C TRP A 309 18.02 -15.12 -2.48
N VAL A 310 18.21 -13.80 -2.47
CA VAL A 310 18.36 -13.00 -1.26
C VAL A 310 17.21 -12.01 -1.20
N GLY A 311 16.39 -12.09 -0.16
CA GLY A 311 15.40 -11.07 0.16
C GLY A 311 16.05 -9.95 0.96
N GLU A 312 15.79 -8.70 0.59
CA GLU A 312 16.39 -7.53 1.24
C GLU A 312 15.36 -6.58 1.83
N ALA A 313 15.82 -5.70 2.72
CA ALA A 313 14.99 -4.65 3.30
C ALA A 313 14.52 -3.60 2.28
N PHE A 314 15.27 -3.37 1.18
CA PHE A 314 15.02 -2.25 0.28
C PHE A 314 15.00 -2.55 -1.22
N ASN A 315 15.71 -3.58 -1.70
CA ASN A 315 15.84 -3.84 -3.14
C ASN A 315 14.97 -5.02 -3.62
N GLY A 316 14.15 -5.61 -2.75
CA GLY A 316 13.34 -6.78 -3.05
C GLY A 316 14.17 -8.06 -3.08
N LEU A 317 13.90 -8.92 -4.07
CA LEU A 317 14.61 -10.17 -4.29
C LEU A 317 15.80 -9.95 -5.21
N LEU A 318 17.01 -10.23 -4.73
CA LEU A 318 18.24 -10.26 -5.50
C LEU A 318 18.65 -11.69 -5.85
N THR A 319 19.22 -11.90 -7.04
CA THR A 319 19.83 -13.18 -7.42
C THR A 319 21.08 -13.01 -8.26
N ASN A 320 22.04 -13.92 -8.08
CA ASN A 320 23.25 -14.02 -8.89
C ASN A 320 23.13 -15.02 -10.05
N ALA A 321 21.91 -15.38 -10.47
CA ALA A 321 21.66 -16.34 -11.55
C ALA A 321 22.36 -15.97 -12.89
N GLU A 322 22.64 -14.68 -13.11
CA GLU A 322 23.32 -14.15 -14.31
C GLU A 322 24.80 -13.79 -14.05
N GLY A 323 25.39 -14.29 -12.97
CA GLY A 323 26.79 -14.09 -12.59
C GLY A 323 27.02 -12.95 -11.60
N SER A 324 26.26 -11.86 -11.69
CA SER A 324 26.19 -10.80 -10.67
C SER A 324 24.79 -10.69 -10.07
N PHE A 325 24.73 -10.23 -8.82
CA PHE A 325 23.47 -10.02 -8.13
C PHE A 325 22.66 -8.90 -8.81
N SER A 326 21.40 -9.20 -9.14
CA SER A 326 20.47 -8.25 -9.72
C SER A 326 19.04 -8.50 -9.24
N ARG A 327 18.21 -7.45 -9.28
CA ARG A 327 16.84 -7.48 -8.77
C ARG A 327 15.90 -8.31 -9.65
N ARG A 328 15.03 -9.10 -9.03
CA ARG A 328 13.96 -9.92 -9.64
C ARG A 328 12.68 -9.80 -8.83
N SER A 329 12.06 -8.62 -8.86
CA SER A 329 10.80 -8.36 -8.17
C SER A 329 9.88 -7.49 -9.02
N PRO A 330 8.56 -7.51 -8.79
CA PRO A 330 7.63 -6.64 -9.49
C PRO A 330 7.88 -5.17 -9.17
N ASP A 331 7.27 -4.29 -9.96
CA ASP A 331 7.24 -2.86 -9.70
C ASP A 331 6.13 -2.53 -8.69
N GLY A 332 6.41 -1.59 -7.79
CA GLY A 332 5.49 -1.17 -6.74
C GLY A 332 5.97 0.12 -6.07
N PRO A 333 5.16 0.72 -5.18
CA PRO A 333 5.62 1.81 -4.33
C PRO A 333 6.76 1.35 -3.42
N ILE A 334 7.56 2.29 -2.91
CA ILE A 334 8.68 1.98 -2.00
C ILE A 334 8.24 1.42 -0.64
N SER A 335 6.97 1.59 -0.27
CA SER A 335 6.41 1.11 1.00
C SER A 335 4.90 0.92 0.90
N ASP A 336 4.35 0.00 1.70
CA ASP A 336 2.91 -0.15 1.88
C ASP A 336 2.31 0.88 2.86
N ALA A 337 3.15 1.57 3.63
CA ALA A 337 2.72 2.51 4.67
C ALA A 337 2.33 3.89 4.11
N VAL A 338 1.48 3.91 3.09
CA VAL A 338 0.98 5.12 2.42
C VAL A 338 0.06 5.88 3.37
N SER A 339 0.49 7.06 3.81
CA SER A 339 -0.27 7.94 4.71
C SER A 339 -0.99 9.06 3.96
N GLY A 340 -0.55 9.38 2.74
CA GLY A 340 -1.13 10.44 1.93
C GLY A 340 -1.11 10.12 0.43
N LEU A 341 -2.19 10.47 -0.26
CA LEU A 341 -2.30 10.39 -1.71
C LEU A 341 -2.62 11.75 -2.30
N ARG A 342 -2.00 12.11 -3.41
CA ARG A 342 -2.30 13.34 -4.17
C ARG A 342 -2.35 13.06 -5.65
N TYR A 343 -3.30 13.65 -6.34
CA TYR A 343 -3.39 13.56 -7.79
C TYR A 343 -3.29 14.95 -8.42
N ALA A 344 -2.41 15.09 -9.41
CA ALA A 344 -2.37 16.23 -10.31
C ALA A 344 -1.58 15.86 -11.57
N TYR A 345 -1.85 16.55 -12.68
CA TYR A 345 -1.06 16.44 -13.92
C TYR A 345 -0.88 15.00 -14.44
N GLY A 346 -1.91 14.15 -14.31
CA GLY A 346 -1.84 12.74 -14.74
C GLY A 346 -0.94 11.85 -13.89
N GLN A 347 -0.59 12.30 -12.68
CA GLN A 347 0.26 11.58 -11.74
C GLN A 347 -0.46 11.42 -10.40
N VAL A 348 -0.30 10.24 -9.78
CA VAL A 348 -0.70 10.00 -8.39
C VAL A 348 0.55 9.87 -7.53
N LEU A 349 0.71 10.72 -6.51
CA LEU A 349 1.78 10.61 -5.53
C LEU A 349 1.32 9.84 -4.31
N ALA A 350 2.15 8.89 -3.88
CA ALA A 350 2.06 8.21 -2.60
C ALA A 350 3.13 8.77 -1.65
N LEU A 351 2.67 9.28 -0.52
CA LEU A 351 3.47 9.85 0.56
C LEU A 351 3.43 8.93 1.78
N TYR A 352 4.56 8.81 2.47
CA TYR A 352 4.73 7.87 3.59
C TYR A 352 4.95 8.57 4.94
N GLY A 353 5.17 9.89 4.90
CA GLY A 353 5.51 10.69 6.06
C GLY A 353 4.37 10.81 7.06
N GLY A 354 4.70 11.25 8.27
CA GLY A 354 3.68 11.49 9.27
C GLY A 354 4.26 12.00 10.58
N SER A 355 3.42 11.93 11.62
CA SER A 355 3.84 12.23 12.98
C SER A 355 3.26 11.22 13.95
N THR A 356 3.93 11.04 15.09
CA THR A 356 3.43 10.27 16.22
C THR A 356 2.21 10.96 16.87
N ALA A 357 1.53 10.27 17.78
CA ALA A 357 0.43 10.85 18.56
C ALA A 357 0.85 12.13 19.33
N ASN A 358 2.12 12.21 19.73
CA ASN A 358 2.70 13.36 20.43
C ASN A 358 3.20 14.46 19.48
N GLY A 359 3.06 14.28 18.16
CA GLY A 359 3.42 15.28 17.16
C GLY A 359 4.89 15.26 16.73
N ASN A 360 5.68 14.26 17.15
CA ASN A 360 7.06 14.08 16.68
C ASN A 360 7.09 13.48 15.26
N PRO A 361 8.04 13.88 14.40
CA PRO A 361 8.27 13.26 13.08
C PRO A 361 8.48 11.74 13.19
N LEU A 362 8.09 10.98 12.15
CA LEU A 362 8.32 9.53 12.07
C LEU A 362 9.70 9.18 11.49
N GLY A 363 10.37 10.14 10.84
CA GLY A 363 11.67 9.96 10.19
C GLY A 363 11.61 9.18 8.88
N ARG A 364 10.42 9.00 8.28
CA ARG A 364 10.27 8.26 7.02
C ARG A 364 10.78 9.09 5.84
N ARG A 365 11.32 8.43 4.81
CA ARG A 365 11.98 9.09 3.68
C ARG A 365 11.47 8.56 2.35
N GLY A 366 11.56 9.39 1.32
CA GLY A 366 11.14 9.04 -0.03
C GLY A 366 9.65 9.25 -0.30
N PHE A 367 9.29 9.14 -1.57
CA PHE A 367 7.92 9.15 -2.07
C PHE A 367 7.85 8.31 -3.36
N SER A 368 6.63 7.97 -3.81
CA SER A 368 6.42 7.27 -5.09
C SER A 368 5.42 8.02 -5.96
N ALA A 369 5.65 8.01 -7.28
CA ALA A 369 4.79 8.63 -8.28
C ALA A 369 4.31 7.58 -9.29
N PHE A 370 2.99 7.50 -9.50
CA PHE A 370 2.35 6.59 -10.44
C PHE A 370 1.87 7.33 -11.68
N THR A 371 2.16 6.78 -12.86
CA THR A 371 1.50 7.16 -14.12
C THR A 371 0.97 5.91 -14.82
N THR A 372 -0.10 6.04 -15.60
CA THR A 372 -0.64 4.89 -16.36
C THR A 372 0.31 4.36 -17.43
N THR A 373 1.23 5.19 -17.93
CA THR A 373 2.18 4.80 -18.98
C THR A 373 3.41 4.09 -18.44
N ARG A 374 3.89 4.46 -17.25
CA ARG A 374 5.14 3.96 -16.66
C ARG A 374 4.95 3.08 -15.43
N GLY A 375 3.78 3.13 -14.79
CA GLY A 375 3.59 2.56 -13.46
C GLY A 375 4.27 3.41 -12.38
N TRP A 376 4.82 2.76 -11.37
CA TRP A 376 5.48 3.42 -10.24
C TRP A 376 6.91 3.88 -10.57
N THR A 377 7.22 5.11 -10.19
CA THR A 377 8.58 5.66 -10.11
C THR A 377 8.84 6.04 -8.66
N ASN A 378 9.97 5.59 -8.13
CA ASN A 378 10.29 5.66 -6.71
C ASN A 378 11.44 6.64 -6.48
N PHE A 379 11.35 7.45 -5.42
CA PHE A 379 12.37 8.44 -5.05
C PHE A 379 12.81 8.25 -3.61
N HIS A 380 14.12 8.29 -3.37
CA HIS A 380 14.68 8.12 -2.03
C HIS A 380 16.08 8.77 -1.92
N PRO A 381 16.46 9.34 -0.76
CA PRO A 381 17.78 10.00 -0.62
C PRO A 381 18.95 9.02 -0.60
N GLN A 382 18.77 7.81 -0.05
CA GLN A 382 19.77 6.75 -0.15
C GLN A 382 19.67 6.02 -1.50
N GLN A 383 20.82 5.78 -2.13
CA GLN A 383 20.93 5.04 -3.39
C GLN A 383 20.44 3.59 -3.22
N ARG A 384 19.46 3.21 -4.04
CA ARG A 384 18.82 1.88 -4.07
C ARG A 384 18.59 1.45 -5.52
N ALA A 385 18.55 0.14 -5.78
CA ALA A 385 18.34 -0.38 -7.12
C ALA A 385 16.92 -0.04 -7.62
N GLY A 386 16.81 0.60 -8.80
CA GLY A 386 15.52 0.98 -9.38
C GLY A 386 14.83 2.18 -8.70
N VAL A 387 15.54 2.93 -7.85
CA VAL A 387 15.02 4.11 -7.15
C VAL A 387 15.84 5.33 -7.54
N LEU A 388 15.15 6.44 -7.86
CA LEU A 388 15.78 7.70 -8.24
C LEU A 388 16.22 8.50 -7.00
N PRO A 389 17.36 9.20 -7.06
CA PRO A 389 17.83 10.02 -5.95
C PRO A 389 16.94 11.26 -5.74
N MET A 390 16.85 11.71 -4.50
CA MET A 390 16.23 12.99 -4.13
C MET A 390 16.96 13.62 -2.94
N PRO A 391 16.77 14.91 -2.65
CA PRO A 391 17.28 15.52 -1.42
C PRO A 391 16.76 14.82 -0.17
N ASP A 392 17.53 14.90 0.91
CA ASP A 392 17.14 14.32 2.18
C ASP A 392 16.07 15.16 2.89
N ALA A 393 14.80 14.86 2.58
CA ALA A 393 13.64 15.42 3.23
C ALA A 393 12.84 14.31 3.91
N GLN A 394 12.63 14.46 5.22
CA GLN A 394 11.90 13.51 6.05
C GLN A 394 10.41 13.85 6.06
N ASP A 395 9.61 12.82 6.23
CA ASP A 395 8.18 12.89 6.47
C ASP A 395 7.46 13.84 5.50
N LEU A 396 7.54 13.54 4.20
CA LEU A 396 6.69 14.19 3.22
C LEU A 396 5.22 13.83 3.52
N VAL A 397 4.41 14.82 3.89
CA VAL A 397 3.04 14.64 4.43
C VAL A 397 1.93 15.24 3.56
N ALA A 398 2.27 16.21 2.72
CA ALA A 398 1.33 16.84 1.80
C ALA A 398 2.05 17.26 0.52
N ALA A 399 1.32 17.33 -0.59
CA ALA A 399 1.83 17.83 -1.85
C ALA A 399 0.75 18.61 -2.60
N ALA A 400 1.19 19.62 -3.35
CA ALA A 400 0.36 20.40 -4.27
C ALA A 400 1.12 20.68 -5.55
N PHE A 401 0.44 20.67 -6.69
CA PHE A 401 1.05 20.92 -7.99
C PHE A 401 0.75 22.34 -8.45
N SER A 402 1.76 23.03 -8.94
CA SER A 402 1.65 24.34 -9.57
C SER A 402 1.77 24.20 -11.08
N THR A 403 0.75 24.64 -11.80
CA THR A 403 0.78 24.72 -13.27
C THR A 403 1.53 25.96 -13.77
N ALA A 404 1.89 26.89 -12.89
CA ALA A 404 2.62 28.11 -13.27
C ALA A 404 4.08 27.82 -13.64
N ASP A 405 4.68 26.81 -12.98
CA ASP A 405 6.07 26.40 -13.13
C ASP A 405 6.23 24.87 -13.27
N ASN A 406 5.12 24.15 -13.47
CA ASN A 406 5.05 22.70 -13.67
C ASN A 406 5.77 21.88 -12.57
N SER A 407 5.67 22.34 -11.32
CA SER A 407 6.38 21.74 -10.20
C SER A 407 5.44 21.26 -9.10
N TRP A 408 5.77 20.12 -8.50
CA TRP A 408 5.21 19.68 -7.24
C TRP A 408 5.91 20.38 -6.08
N TYR A 409 5.13 20.80 -5.12
CA TYR A 409 5.57 21.34 -3.84
C TYR A 409 5.14 20.39 -2.74
N LEU A 410 6.11 19.75 -2.08
CA LEU A 410 5.91 18.74 -1.05
C LEU A 410 6.30 19.31 0.32
N ALA A 411 5.36 19.27 1.27
CA ALA A 411 5.60 19.66 2.66
C ALA A 411 6.30 18.53 3.40
N SER A 412 7.48 18.82 3.96
CA SER A 412 8.21 17.95 4.88
C SER A 412 7.89 18.33 6.32
N TYR A 413 7.48 17.33 7.10
CA TYR A 413 7.29 17.44 8.54
C TYR A 413 8.64 17.23 9.27
N GLY A 414 9.64 18.02 8.91
CA GLY A 414 10.99 17.93 9.47
C GLY A 414 11.96 18.96 8.89
N ASP A 415 11.94 19.12 7.57
CA ASP A 415 13.02 19.78 6.81
C ASP A 415 12.57 20.98 5.97
N GLY A 416 11.27 21.24 5.84
CA GLY A 416 10.72 22.40 5.13
C GLY A 416 9.97 22.05 3.85
N LEU A 417 10.21 22.78 2.76
CA LEU A 417 9.48 22.62 1.49
C LEU A 417 10.40 22.01 0.42
N LEU A 418 9.99 20.89 -0.16
CA LEU A 418 10.67 20.27 -1.30
C LEU A 418 9.91 20.62 -2.59
N SER A 419 10.55 21.31 -3.53
CA SER A 419 10.07 21.44 -4.90
C SER A 419 10.63 20.33 -5.77
N TRP A 420 9.81 19.78 -6.67
CA TRP A 420 10.18 18.75 -7.63
C TRP A 420 9.53 19.02 -8.99
N ARG A 421 10.34 19.14 -10.04
CA ARG A 421 9.88 19.22 -11.43
C ARG A 421 9.92 17.83 -12.07
N PRO A 422 8.78 17.23 -12.45
CA PRO A 422 8.75 15.87 -13.00
C PRO A 422 9.42 15.69 -14.37
N GLU A 423 9.49 16.75 -15.18
CA GLU A 423 10.00 16.68 -16.56
C GLU A 423 11.45 16.19 -16.63
N ASP A 424 12.30 16.68 -15.73
CA ASP A 424 13.73 16.39 -15.67
C ASP A 424 14.20 15.93 -14.28
N ASN A 425 13.27 15.69 -13.35
CA ASN A 425 13.53 15.29 -11.98
C ASN A 425 14.45 16.26 -11.21
N THR A 426 14.36 17.57 -11.48
CA THR A 426 15.08 18.56 -10.68
C THR A 426 14.38 18.81 -9.35
N PHE A 427 15.16 18.85 -8.26
CA PHE A 427 14.67 19.11 -6.91
C PHE A 427 15.27 20.38 -6.33
N THR A 428 14.53 21.07 -5.46
CA THR A 428 15.05 22.14 -4.60
C THR A 428 14.44 22.02 -3.22
N LEU A 429 15.29 21.91 -2.19
CA LEU A 429 14.86 21.86 -0.79
C LEU A 429 15.05 23.22 -0.14
N TYR A 430 13.94 23.83 0.29
CA TYR A 430 13.91 25.06 1.07
C TYR A 430 13.79 24.69 2.56
N SER A 431 14.85 24.95 3.32
CA SER A 431 14.98 24.59 4.74
C SER A 431 15.21 25.84 5.61
N LEU A 432 15.35 25.69 6.93
CA LEU A 432 15.73 26.80 7.84
C LEU A 432 17.01 27.53 7.43
N ASN A 433 17.92 26.84 6.74
CA ASN A 433 19.21 27.40 6.33
C ASN A 433 19.15 28.08 4.97
N THR A 434 18.02 28.00 4.27
CA THR A 434 17.86 28.64 2.96
C THR A 434 17.63 30.14 3.17
N GLU A 435 18.44 30.97 2.50
CA GLU A 435 18.36 32.42 2.65
C GLU A 435 16.98 32.96 2.22
N GLY A 436 16.43 33.90 3.00
CA GLY A 436 15.18 34.60 2.67
C GLY A 436 13.89 33.84 2.95
N VAL A 437 13.93 32.57 3.39
CA VAL A 437 12.70 31.83 3.73
C VAL A 437 11.98 32.44 4.93
N SER A 438 10.65 32.33 4.96
CA SER A 438 9.84 32.83 6.08
C SER A 438 9.66 31.83 7.23
N PHE A 439 10.25 30.63 7.12
CA PHE A 439 10.14 29.56 8.10
C PHE A 439 10.73 29.94 9.46
N SER A 440 10.21 29.32 10.51
CA SER A 440 10.83 29.27 11.83
C SER A 440 10.70 27.87 12.41
N GLY A 441 11.62 27.53 13.31
CA GLY A 441 11.62 26.24 14.01
C GLY A 441 10.34 26.02 14.82
N SER A 442 9.97 24.74 14.97
CA SER A 442 8.92 24.36 15.90
C SER A 442 9.31 24.70 17.34
N ARG A 443 8.34 25.07 18.19
CA ARG A 443 8.55 25.46 19.60
C ARG A 443 9.28 24.37 20.40
N ASP A 444 8.89 23.11 20.17
CA ASP A 444 9.48 21.95 20.87
C ASP A 444 10.69 21.37 20.14
N LEU A 445 10.85 21.66 18.85
CA LEU A 445 11.97 21.22 18.01
C LEU A 445 12.52 22.40 17.20
N PRO A 446 13.27 23.34 17.81
CA PRO A 446 13.69 24.59 17.15
C PRO A 446 14.56 24.41 15.90
N GLY A 447 15.22 23.25 15.75
CA GLY A 447 16.01 22.90 14.56
C GLY A 447 15.23 22.20 13.44
N ARG A 448 13.89 22.16 13.51
CA ARG A 448 13.03 21.45 12.54
C ARG A 448 11.90 22.36 12.06
N VAL A 449 11.58 22.29 10.77
CA VAL A 449 10.37 22.91 10.18
C VAL A 449 9.34 21.83 9.98
N LEU A 450 8.23 21.91 10.70
CA LEU A 450 7.18 20.91 10.66
C LEU A 450 6.06 21.36 9.71
N LEU A 451 6.32 21.40 8.40
CA LEU A 451 5.27 21.74 7.45
C LEU A 451 4.23 20.62 7.42
N SER A 452 2.98 20.97 7.69
CA SER A 452 1.87 20.02 7.86
C SER A 452 0.85 20.06 6.73
N GLY A 453 0.88 21.09 5.90
CA GLY A 453 -0.03 21.28 4.77
C GLY A 453 0.61 22.18 3.72
N VAL A 454 0.23 21.96 2.46
CA VAL A 454 0.65 22.78 1.32
C VAL A 454 -0.49 22.86 0.31
N GLY A 455 -0.65 24.03 -0.31
CA GLY A 455 -1.63 24.31 -1.36
C GLY A 455 -1.10 25.38 -2.30
N VAL A 456 -1.60 25.42 -3.53
CA VAL A 456 -1.23 26.42 -4.54
C VAL A 456 -2.47 27.23 -4.87
N ASP A 457 -2.38 28.55 -4.76
CA ASP A 457 -3.49 29.43 -5.13
C ASP A 457 -3.55 29.64 -6.65
N ARG A 458 -4.63 30.25 -7.13
CA ARG A 458 -4.84 30.49 -8.57
C ARG A 458 -3.79 31.40 -9.22
N GLY A 459 -3.03 32.15 -8.43
CA GLY A 459 -1.90 32.96 -8.90
C GLY A 459 -0.58 32.19 -8.97
N GLY A 460 -0.56 30.90 -8.64
CA GLY A 460 0.66 30.09 -8.59
C GLY A 460 1.49 30.31 -7.32
N ARG A 461 0.94 30.99 -6.30
CA ARG A 461 1.64 31.19 -5.02
C ARG A 461 1.39 29.97 -4.14
N VAL A 462 2.44 29.50 -3.50
CA VAL A 462 2.41 28.31 -2.66
C VAL A 462 2.17 28.73 -1.22
N TRP A 463 1.17 28.16 -0.57
CA TRP A 463 0.86 28.37 0.84
C TRP A 463 1.18 27.12 1.64
N MET A 464 1.74 27.31 2.84
CA MET A 464 2.15 26.21 3.71
C MET A 464 1.81 26.49 5.16
N SER A 465 1.26 25.50 5.86
CA SER A 465 1.06 25.54 7.30
C SER A 465 2.23 24.90 8.04
N SER A 466 2.66 25.49 9.15
CA SER A 466 3.76 25.02 9.99
C SER A 466 3.27 24.68 11.40
N TYR A 467 3.40 23.41 11.78
CA TYR A 467 2.90 22.89 13.04
C TYR A 467 3.77 23.32 14.23
N ASN A 468 3.10 23.72 15.30
CA ASN A 468 3.70 24.15 16.56
C ASN A 468 4.79 25.22 16.37
N SER A 469 4.62 26.11 15.39
CA SER A 469 5.55 27.19 15.08
C SER A 469 5.04 28.54 15.59
N ASN A 470 5.95 29.50 15.83
CA ASN A 470 5.58 30.89 16.05
C ASN A 470 5.08 31.59 14.77
N ARG A 471 5.44 31.06 13.59
CA ARG A 471 4.98 31.53 12.28
C ARG A 471 4.24 30.37 11.62
N PRO A 472 2.92 30.22 11.88
CA PRO A 472 2.20 29.02 11.52
C PRO A 472 1.72 28.98 10.07
N LEU A 473 1.77 30.09 9.34
CA LEU A 473 1.36 30.16 7.94
C LEU A 473 2.38 30.93 7.10
N HIS A 474 2.73 30.35 5.95
CA HIS A 474 3.72 30.89 5.03
C HIS A 474 3.13 30.98 3.62
N ARG A 475 3.58 31.97 2.86
CA ARG A 475 3.35 32.10 1.42
C ARG A 475 4.69 32.24 0.70
N PHE A 476 4.87 31.47 -0.35
CA PHE A 476 6.02 31.53 -1.26
C PHE A 476 5.54 31.91 -2.66
N ASN A 477 6.20 32.88 -3.29
CA ASN A 477 6.01 33.23 -4.69
C ASN A 477 7.19 32.66 -5.51
N PRO A 478 7.00 31.58 -6.27
CA PRO A 478 8.08 30.97 -7.06
C PRO A 478 8.65 31.91 -8.13
N ALA A 479 7.83 32.79 -8.70
CA ALA A 479 8.25 33.69 -9.78
C ALA A 479 9.20 34.80 -9.29
N GLU A 480 9.04 35.24 -8.04
CA GLU A 480 9.83 36.31 -7.43
C GLU A 480 10.85 35.79 -6.41
N LEU A 481 10.82 34.48 -6.10
CA LEU A 481 11.54 33.85 -4.99
C LEU A 481 11.33 34.57 -3.65
N SER A 482 10.13 35.11 -3.43
CA SER A 482 9.79 35.91 -2.26
C SER A 482 8.93 35.13 -1.26
N TRP A 483 9.18 35.36 0.02
CA TRP A 483 8.53 34.65 1.13
C TRP A 483 7.85 35.61 2.08
N GLN A 484 6.69 35.21 2.60
CA GLN A 484 5.96 35.97 3.60
C GLN A 484 5.43 35.02 4.67
N ALA A 485 5.41 35.50 5.93
CA ALA A 485 4.76 34.81 7.04
C ALA A 485 3.48 35.54 7.44
N TYR A 486 2.51 34.79 7.95
CA TYR A 486 1.23 35.28 8.46
C TYR A 486 0.91 34.65 9.80
N LEU A 487 -0.02 35.27 10.53
CA LEU A 487 -0.55 34.77 11.80
C LEU A 487 0.54 34.53 12.87
N GLU A 488 1.56 35.40 12.90
CA GLU A 488 2.66 35.29 13.87
C GLU A 488 2.13 35.33 15.31
N GLY A 489 2.56 34.39 16.14
CA GLY A 489 2.07 34.20 17.52
C GLY A 489 0.72 33.50 17.65
N ASN A 490 -0.01 33.23 16.57
CA ASN A 490 -1.33 32.60 16.64
C ASN A 490 -1.21 31.10 16.98
N THR A 491 -1.60 30.74 18.21
CA THR A 491 -1.50 29.38 18.74
C THR A 491 -2.50 28.40 18.13
N THR A 492 -3.67 28.87 17.70
CA THR A 492 -4.68 28.07 17.00
C THR A 492 -4.17 27.65 15.64
N ALA A 493 -3.69 28.59 14.82
CA ALA A 493 -3.14 28.31 13.50
C ALA A 493 -1.93 27.37 13.56
N ALA A 494 -1.11 27.45 14.61
CA ALA A 494 -0.01 26.51 14.86
C ALA A 494 -0.47 25.06 15.08
N GLY A 495 -1.77 24.83 15.27
CA GLY A 495 -2.39 23.50 15.31
C GLY A 495 -2.77 22.93 13.94
N ALA A 496 -2.55 23.64 12.83
CA ALA A 496 -2.94 23.19 11.50
C ALA A 496 -2.27 21.86 11.09
N GLN A 497 -3.05 20.98 10.47
CA GLN A 497 -2.64 19.64 10.02
C GLN A 497 -3.00 19.36 8.55
N GLN A 498 -3.81 20.21 7.93
CA GLN A 498 -4.11 20.18 6.49
C GLN A 498 -4.40 21.62 6.06
N LEU A 499 -4.02 21.92 4.82
CA LEU A 499 -4.32 23.18 4.15
C LEU A 499 -5.02 22.85 2.82
N ILE A 500 -6.17 23.47 2.56
CA ILE A 500 -6.79 23.51 1.22
C ILE A 500 -7.06 24.97 0.82
N ILE A 501 -7.13 25.21 -0.48
CA ILE A 501 -7.45 26.52 -1.05
C ILE A 501 -8.60 26.33 -2.04
N PRO A 502 -9.86 26.58 -1.64
CA PRO A 502 -11.00 26.48 -2.53
C PRO A 502 -10.97 27.53 -3.64
N TYR A 503 -11.95 27.49 -4.55
CA TYR A 503 -12.12 28.40 -5.67
C TYR A 503 -12.08 29.89 -5.29
N THR A 504 -12.37 30.20 -4.03
CA THR A 504 -12.41 31.56 -3.46
C THR A 504 -11.04 32.14 -3.13
N ASN A 505 -9.96 31.35 -3.23
CA ASN A 505 -8.60 31.66 -2.75
C ASN A 505 -8.50 31.90 -1.23
N ASP A 506 -9.52 31.53 -0.45
CA ASP A 506 -9.41 31.53 1.01
C ASP A 506 -8.55 30.35 1.47
N ILE A 507 -7.74 30.55 2.51
CA ILE A 507 -6.87 29.51 3.06
C ILE A 507 -7.59 28.81 4.19
N TRP A 508 -7.96 27.54 3.97
CA TRP A 508 -8.66 26.74 4.96
C TRP A 508 -7.68 25.79 5.64
N LEU A 509 -7.59 25.89 6.96
CA LEU A 509 -6.69 25.14 7.82
C LEU A 509 -7.50 24.19 8.70
N ARG A 510 -7.35 22.90 8.49
CA ARG A 510 -7.88 21.87 9.39
C ARG A 510 -7.00 21.80 10.63
N LEU A 511 -7.58 21.99 11.82
CA LEU A 511 -6.83 21.94 13.07
C LEU A 511 -6.69 20.50 13.59
N ARG A 512 -5.60 20.22 14.32
CA ARG A 512 -5.34 18.90 14.91
C ARG A 512 -6.46 18.55 15.90
N PRO A 513 -7.15 17.41 15.74
CA PRO A 513 -8.07 16.92 16.76
C PRO A 513 -7.38 16.72 18.11
N ARG A 514 -7.98 17.27 19.17
CA ARG A 514 -7.59 17.19 20.58
C ARG A 514 -8.85 16.91 21.40
N ARG A 515 -8.77 15.92 22.32
CA ARG A 515 -9.92 15.45 23.10
C ARG A 515 -10.73 16.56 23.80
N ASN A 516 -10.09 17.66 24.24
CA ASN A 516 -10.73 18.67 25.07
C ASN A 516 -10.65 20.11 24.54
N ASN A 517 -10.08 20.35 23.34
CA ASN A 517 -9.81 21.72 22.87
C ASN A 517 -9.54 21.82 21.36
N THR A 518 -10.38 21.21 20.51
CA THR A 518 -10.28 21.41 19.05
C THR A 518 -11.21 22.53 18.63
N GLU A 519 -10.75 23.42 17.75
CA GLU A 519 -11.54 24.56 17.26
C GLU A 519 -12.08 24.34 15.81
N GLY A 520 -12.08 23.10 15.31
CA GLY A 520 -12.57 22.77 13.97
C GLY A 520 -11.64 23.25 12.86
N ILE A 521 -12.08 24.26 12.11
CA ILE A 521 -11.41 24.78 10.90
C ILE A 521 -11.11 26.26 11.10
N LEU A 522 -9.92 26.69 10.70
CA LEU A 522 -9.55 28.10 10.64
C LEU A 522 -9.48 28.56 9.18
N VAL A 523 -10.22 29.60 8.82
CA VAL A 523 -10.27 30.17 7.47
C VAL A 523 -9.63 31.55 7.48
N PHE A 524 -8.66 31.77 6.60
CA PHE A 524 -7.85 32.98 6.53
C PHE A 524 -7.79 33.55 5.11
N ASN A 525 -7.90 34.86 4.98
CA ASN A 525 -7.57 35.59 3.76
C ASN A 525 -7.09 37.01 4.11
N PRO A 526 -5.83 37.38 3.81
CA PRO A 526 -5.30 38.70 4.15
C PRO A 526 -5.93 39.84 3.35
N GLU A 527 -6.70 39.53 2.29
CA GLU A 527 -7.34 40.51 1.42
C GLU A 527 -8.81 40.80 1.82
N LYS A 528 -9.35 40.11 2.84
CA LYS A 528 -10.75 40.23 3.28
C LYS A 528 -10.85 40.80 4.70
N GLN A 529 -12.02 41.32 5.07
CA GLN A 529 -12.31 41.81 6.43
C GLN A 529 -13.64 41.21 6.94
N PRO A 530 -13.65 40.45 8.06
CA PRO A 530 -12.46 40.02 8.82
C PRO A 530 -11.52 39.12 8.00
N GLU A 531 -10.22 39.19 8.29
CA GLU A 531 -9.20 38.37 7.63
C GLU A 531 -9.24 36.90 8.08
N LEU A 532 -9.84 36.62 9.24
CA LEU A 532 -9.76 35.32 9.91
C LEU A 532 -11.09 34.94 10.55
N ARG A 533 -11.50 33.68 10.39
CA ARG A 533 -12.67 33.11 11.07
C ARG A 533 -12.46 31.64 11.42
N THR A 534 -12.99 31.24 12.58
CA THR A 534 -13.09 29.84 12.98
C THR A 534 -14.46 29.28 12.63
N LEU A 535 -14.49 28.08 12.04
CA LEU A 535 -15.68 27.26 11.85
C LEU A 535 -15.68 26.08 12.83
N ASN A 536 -16.75 25.96 13.63
CA ASN A 536 -16.92 25.01 14.72
C ASN A 536 -18.38 24.49 14.80
N GLU A 537 -18.68 23.69 15.81
CA GLU A 537 -20.02 23.08 16.04
C GLU A 537 -21.15 24.10 16.31
N ASN A 538 -20.83 25.35 16.68
CA ASN A 538 -21.88 26.31 17.03
C ASN A 538 -22.59 26.83 15.77
N LEU A 539 -23.91 27.00 15.87
CA LEU A 539 -24.72 27.66 14.84
C LEU A 539 -24.30 29.12 14.64
N GLY A 540 -24.37 29.59 13.39
CA GLY A 540 -23.79 30.85 12.92
C GLY A 540 -22.26 30.84 12.87
N ARG A 541 -21.58 29.79 13.33
CA ARG A 541 -20.12 29.69 13.42
C ARG A 541 -19.60 28.42 12.77
N GLY A 542 -20.33 27.83 11.84
CA GLY A 542 -19.90 26.69 11.05
C GLY A 542 -20.89 25.55 11.11
N GLY A 543 -21.64 25.40 12.21
CA GLY A 543 -22.65 24.35 12.37
C GLY A 543 -22.10 22.95 12.06
N LEU A 544 -20.82 22.70 12.39
CA LEU A 544 -20.19 21.41 12.12
C LEU A 544 -20.81 20.32 13.01
N THR A 545 -20.81 19.07 12.57
CA THR A 545 -21.25 17.94 13.42
C THR A 545 -20.25 17.61 14.52
N SER A 546 -18.96 17.95 14.32
CA SER A 546 -17.90 17.79 15.32
C SER A 546 -16.75 18.76 15.04
N ASN A 547 -16.13 19.28 16.09
CA ASN A 547 -14.91 20.09 16.04
C ASN A 547 -13.68 19.24 15.70
N GLN A 548 -13.79 17.92 15.80
CA GLN A 548 -12.74 16.99 15.39
C GLN A 548 -12.86 16.72 13.88
N VAL A 549 -12.24 17.60 13.10
CA VAL A 549 -12.24 17.52 11.63
C VAL A 549 -11.04 16.71 11.14
N TYR A 550 -11.28 15.79 10.21
CA TYR A 550 -10.29 14.85 9.68
C TYR A 550 -10.07 15.00 8.18
N SER A 551 -10.99 15.56 7.42
CA SER A 551 -10.80 15.78 5.98
C SER A 551 -11.56 17.00 5.48
N LEU A 552 -10.97 17.67 4.50
CA LEU A 552 -11.58 18.78 3.75
C LEU A 552 -11.37 18.53 2.26
N GLN A 553 -12.43 18.68 1.47
CA GLN A 553 -12.38 18.51 0.01
C GLN A 553 -13.40 19.43 -0.67
N GLU A 554 -12.94 20.23 -1.62
CA GLU A 554 -13.82 21.00 -2.50
C GLU A 554 -14.41 20.09 -3.59
N ASP A 555 -15.70 20.27 -3.89
CA ASP A 555 -16.39 19.57 -4.98
C ASP A 555 -16.47 20.39 -6.26
N LEU A 556 -17.01 19.80 -7.34
CA LEU A 556 -17.04 20.45 -8.66
C LEU A 556 -18.03 21.63 -8.74
N GLU A 557 -18.90 21.78 -7.75
CA GLU A 557 -19.86 22.89 -7.62
C GLU A 557 -19.33 24.01 -6.71
N GLY A 558 -18.14 23.83 -6.13
CA GLY A 558 -17.49 24.81 -5.25
C GLY A 558 -17.93 24.71 -3.79
N SER A 559 -18.65 23.66 -3.40
CA SER A 559 -18.93 23.38 -1.99
C SER A 559 -17.72 22.73 -1.33
N VAL A 560 -17.46 23.07 -0.07
CA VAL A 560 -16.38 22.44 0.71
C VAL A 560 -16.97 21.36 1.61
N TRP A 561 -16.70 20.10 1.28
CA TRP A 561 -17.07 18.95 2.10
C TRP A 561 -16.11 18.79 3.28
N VAL A 562 -16.68 18.50 4.45
CA VAL A 562 -15.99 18.42 5.73
C VAL A 562 -16.28 17.09 6.38
N GLY A 563 -15.27 16.23 6.48
CA GLY A 563 -15.34 14.97 7.21
C GLY A 563 -14.91 15.15 8.66
N THR A 564 -15.77 14.73 9.58
CA THR A 564 -15.58 14.90 11.02
C THR A 564 -15.52 13.56 11.75
N GLN A 565 -15.37 13.58 13.09
CA GLN A 565 -15.51 12.38 13.92
C GLN A 565 -16.93 11.80 13.86
N ASP A 566 -17.93 12.67 13.66
CA ASP A 566 -19.36 12.36 13.82
C ASP A 566 -20.07 12.66 12.48
N GLY A 567 -19.61 12.03 11.40
CA GLY A 567 -20.19 12.14 10.07
C GLY A 567 -19.65 13.29 9.21
N VAL A 568 -20.41 13.60 8.15
CA VAL A 568 -20.01 14.55 7.09
C VAL A 568 -21.00 15.72 6.99
N VAL A 569 -20.45 16.91 6.74
CA VAL A 569 -21.20 18.13 6.38
C VAL A 569 -20.56 18.80 5.17
N TYR A 570 -21.22 19.78 4.56
CA TYR A 570 -20.61 20.60 3.52
C TYR A 570 -20.94 22.08 3.70
N VAL A 571 -19.98 22.95 3.37
CA VAL A 571 -20.19 24.40 3.33
C VAL A 571 -20.56 24.79 1.90
N PRO A 572 -21.83 25.13 1.62
CA PRO A 572 -22.31 25.34 0.24
C PRO A 572 -21.78 26.62 -0.40
N ASN A 573 -21.46 27.63 0.41
CA ASN A 573 -20.97 28.91 -0.07
C ASN A 573 -19.70 29.31 0.69
N PRO A 574 -18.53 28.77 0.33
CA PRO A 574 -17.27 29.14 0.99
C PRO A 574 -16.95 30.63 0.85
N ALA A 575 -17.44 31.32 -0.19
CA ALA A 575 -17.17 32.75 -0.40
C ALA A 575 -17.81 33.64 0.69
N ALA A 576 -18.89 33.16 1.30
CA ALA A 576 -19.58 33.85 2.39
C ALA A 576 -18.85 33.76 3.74
N VAL A 577 -17.93 32.80 3.91
CA VAL A 577 -17.32 32.47 5.21
C VAL A 577 -16.71 33.69 5.91
N LEU A 578 -15.93 34.49 5.18
CA LEU A 578 -15.26 35.67 5.74
C LEU A 578 -16.06 36.97 5.57
N THR A 579 -17.23 36.94 4.92
CA THR A 579 -17.96 38.17 4.56
C THR A 579 -19.35 38.28 5.18
N GLN A 580 -19.94 37.16 5.62
CA GLN A 580 -21.27 37.14 6.24
C GLN A 580 -21.18 36.82 7.73
N ASN A 581 -22.16 37.23 8.53
CA ASN A 581 -22.16 37.00 9.97
C ASN A 581 -22.53 35.57 10.35
N ASP A 582 -23.52 34.98 9.69
CA ASP A 582 -24.01 33.63 9.96
C ASP A 582 -23.62 32.71 8.81
N VAL A 583 -22.81 31.70 9.11
CA VAL A 583 -22.33 30.74 8.13
C VAL A 583 -22.36 29.37 8.78
N ASP A 584 -23.23 28.50 8.31
CA ASP A 584 -23.37 27.12 8.78
C ASP A 584 -23.24 26.13 7.62
N ALA A 585 -22.66 24.98 7.92
CA ALA A 585 -22.62 23.85 7.03
C ALA A 585 -24.00 23.19 6.93
N ALA A 586 -24.25 22.55 5.80
CA ALA A 586 -25.45 21.77 5.55
C ALA A 586 -25.16 20.27 5.79
N LEU A 587 -26.21 19.56 6.24
CA LEU A 587 -26.17 18.12 6.45
C LEU A 587 -26.67 17.41 5.19
N PRO A 588 -25.84 16.56 4.56
CA PRO A 588 -26.33 15.63 3.54
C PRO A 588 -27.21 14.57 4.20
N ILE A 589 -28.35 14.26 3.57
CA ILE A 589 -29.36 13.34 4.11
C ILE A 589 -29.46 12.10 3.23
N TYR A 590 -29.22 10.94 3.83
CA TYR A 590 -29.41 9.63 3.20
C TYR A 590 -30.43 8.82 4.00
N GLN A 591 -31.45 8.29 3.33
CA GLN A 591 -32.53 7.52 3.97
C GLN A 591 -33.14 8.20 5.22
N GLN A 592 -33.44 9.51 5.11
CA GLN A 592 -34.03 10.33 6.19
C GLN A 592 -33.15 10.50 7.43
N ARG A 593 -31.83 10.27 7.32
CA ARG A 593 -30.85 10.49 8.40
C ARG A 593 -29.61 11.23 7.87
N PRO A 594 -28.86 11.93 8.73
CA PRO A 594 -27.54 12.45 8.35
C PRO A 594 -26.66 11.34 7.77
N LEU A 595 -26.02 11.62 6.65
CA LEU A 595 -25.14 10.66 5.99
C LEU A 595 -23.96 10.32 6.90
N LEU A 596 -23.77 9.02 7.17
CA LEU A 596 -22.67 8.48 7.98
C LEU A 596 -22.63 9.09 9.39
N ASP A 597 -23.81 9.31 9.99
CA ASP A 597 -23.94 9.75 11.38
C ASP A 597 -23.10 8.87 12.33
N GLU A 598 -22.50 9.50 13.35
CA GLU A 598 -21.59 8.87 14.33
C GLU A 598 -20.39 8.10 13.73
N SER A 599 -20.07 8.32 12.46
CA SER A 599 -18.96 7.65 11.78
C SER A 599 -17.78 8.59 11.56
N LEU A 600 -16.58 8.13 11.91
CA LEU A 600 -15.35 8.89 11.69
C LEU A 600 -14.98 8.90 10.20
N ILE A 601 -14.92 10.10 9.62
CA ILE A 601 -14.64 10.34 8.20
C ILE A 601 -13.17 10.70 7.97
N THR A 602 -12.37 9.74 7.50
CA THR A 602 -10.91 9.92 7.38
C THR A 602 -10.48 10.60 6.08
N ALA A 603 -11.24 10.42 5.00
CA ALA A 603 -10.90 10.94 3.68
C ALA A 603 -12.15 11.24 2.86
N ILE A 604 -12.07 12.26 2.00
CA ILE A 604 -13.10 12.58 1.01
C ILE A 604 -12.36 12.88 -0.31
N ALA A 605 -12.81 12.26 -1.40
CA ALA A 605 -12.37 12.59 -2.75
C ALA A 605 -13.59 12.74 -3.67
N VAL A 606 -13.49 13.64 -4.64
CA VAL A 606 -14.58 13.94 -5.59
C VAL A 606 -14.17 13.46 -6.98
N ASP A 607 -15.00 12.62 -7.58
CA ASP A 607 -14.76 12.13 -8.94
C ASP A 607 -15.35 13.06 -10.01
N GLY A 608 -15.10 12.75 -11.29
CA GLY A 608 -15.53 13.59 -12.40
C GLY A 608 -17.04 13.73 -12.59
N GLY A 609 -17.85 12.86 -11.96
CA GLY A 609 -19.32 12.98 -11.92
C GLY A 609 -19.82 13.74 -10.69
N ASN A 610 -18.94 14.47 -9.99
CA ASN A 610 -19.21 15.15 -8.73
C ASN A 610 -19.66 14.22 -7.57
N ARG A 611 -19.42 12.91 -7.70
CA ARG A 611 -19.75 11.93 -6.65
C ARG A 611 -18.66 11.90 -5.59
N LYS A 612 -19.05 11.51 -4.38
CA LYS A 612 -18.19 11.59 -3.20
C LYS A 612 -17.72 10.19 -2.80
N TRP A 613 -16.41 9.99 -2.84
CA TRP A 613 -15.71 8.84 -2.30
C TRP A 613 -15.29 9.15 -0.87
N ILE A 614 -15.93 8.51 0.10
CA ILE A 614 -15.76 8.78 1.53
C ILE A 614 -15.09 7.59 2.21
N GLY A 615 -13.90 7.82 2.76
CA GLY A 615 -13.14 6.87 3.56
C GLY A 615 -13.56 6.93 5.03
N THR A 616 -13.69 5.76 5.66
CA THR A 616 -14.05 5.61 7.07
C THR A 616 -13.19 4.53 7.74
N ARG A 617 -13.51 4.17 9.00
CA ARG A 617 -12.97 2.96 9.65
C ARG A 617 -13.72 1.68 9.30
N SER A 618 -14.80 1.78 8.54
CA SER A 618 -15.65 0.67 8.10
C SER A 618 -15.63 0.51 6.57
N GLY A 619 -14.57 0.99 5.91
CA GLY A 619 -14.37 0.90 4.46
C GLY A 619 -14.66 2.20 3.71
N VAL A 620 -14.92 2.07 2.41
CA VAL A 620 -15.13 3.18 1.47
C VAL A 620 -16.57 3.24 1.00
N TRP A 621 -17.16 4.43 1.03
CA TRP A 621 -18.51 4.71 0.56
C TRP A 621 -18.46 5.57 -0.71
N LEU A 622 -19.22 5.20 -1.73
CA LEU A 622 -19.45 6.03 -2.91
C LEU A 622 -20.89 6.53 -2.90
N VAL A 623 -21.06 7.85 -2.76
CA VAL A 623 -22.37 8.50 -2.72
C VAL A 623 -22.56 9.51 -3.84
N GLY A 624 -23.82 9.82 -4.17
CA GLY A 624 -24.20 10.85 -5.16
C GLY A 624 -23.74 12.26 -4.79
N ASP A 625 -23.96 13.22 -5.69
CA ASP A 625 -23.48 14.59 -5.49
C ASP A 625 -24.00 15.19 -4.18
N ALA A 626 -25.28 15.00 -3.84
CA ALA A 626 -25.88 15.58 -2.65
C ALA A 626 -25.67 14.71 -1.40
N GLY A 627 -25.00 13.56 -1.55
CA GLY A 627 -24.90 12.54 -0.52
C GLY A 627 -26.22 11.81 -0.24
N ASP A 628 -27.20 11.88 -1.16
CA ASP A 628 -28.56 11.37 -1.01
C ASP A 628 -28.74 9.93 -1.53
N THR A 629 -27.75 9.42 -2.26
CA THR A 629 -27.78 8.13 -2.95
C THR A 629 -26.51 7.35 -2.64
N LEU A 630 -26.64 6.06 -2.32
CA LEU A 630 -25.50 5.15 -2.12
C LEU A 630 -25.32 4.27 -3.35
N TYR A 631 -24.14 4.34 -3.97
CA TYR A 631 -23.79 3.50 -5.11
C TYR A 631 -23.02 2.25 -4.71
N GLN A 632 -22.03 2.39 -3.84
CA GLN A 632 -21.15 1.29 -3.42
C GLN A 632 -20.70 1.47 -1.97
N HIS A 633 -20.50 0.36 -1.28
CA HIS A 633 -19.80 0.29 0.00
C HIS A 633 -18.80 -0.86 -0.03
N PHE A 634 -17.51 -0.53 -0.06
CA PHE A 634 -16.40 -1.48 -0.12
C PHE A 634 -15.78 -1.69 1.25
N THR A 635 -15.63 -2.95 1.63
CA THR A 635 -15.02 -3.43 2.86
C THR A 635 -14.04 -4.54 2.54
N ALA A 636 -13.12 -4.85 3.44
CA ALA A 636 -12.24 -6.01 3.31
C ALA A 636 -13.00 -7.35 3.24
N ALA A 637 -14.26 -7.38 3.67
CA ALA A 637 -15.09 -8.58 3.65
C ALA A 637 -15.79 -8.82 2.30
N ASN A 638 -16.07 -7.76 1.52
CA ASN A 638 -16.81 -7.86 0.26
C ASN A 638 -16.00 -7.37 -0.96
N SER A 639 -14.74 -7.00 -0.77
CA SER A 639 -13.88 -6.47 -1.83
C SER A 639 -12.40 -6.80 -1.56
N PRO A 640 -11.51 -6.63 -2.55
CA PRO A 640 -10.05 -6.80 -2.40
C PRO A 640 -9.34 -5.75 -1.52
N LEU A 641 -10.10 -4.92 -0.80
CA LEU A 641 -9.56 -3.91 0.10
C LEU A 641 -8.73 -4.57 1.22
N PRO A 642 -7.46 -4.18 1.45
CA PRO A 642 -6.63 -4.84 2.47
C PRO A 642 -7.11 -4.62 3.91
N SER A 643 -7.73 -3.47 4.18
CA SER A 643 -8.26 -3.12 5.50
C SER A 643 -9.43 -2.14 5.40
N ASN A 644 -10.37 -2.20 6.34
CA ASN A 644 -11.48 -1.26 6.44
C ASN A 644 -11.06 0.13 6.92
N ASN A 645 -9.86 0.28 7.49
CA ASN A 645 -9.36 1.56 7.99
C ASN A 645 -8.71 2.35 6.85
N ILE A 646 -9.47 3.29 6.29
CA ILE A 646 -9.04 4.10 5.14
C ILE A 646 -8.22 5.29 5.63
N LEU A 647 -7.05 5.53 5.02
CA LEU A 647 -6.15 6.62 5.36
C LEU A 647 -6.23 7.78 4.37
N ALA A 648 -6.29 7.48 3.07
CA ALA A 648 -6.37 8.48 2.01
C ALA A 648 -7.03 7.93 0.75
N ILE A 649 -7.63 8.82 -0.04
CA ILE A 649 -8.18 8.51 -1.35
C ILE A 649 -7.69 9.56 -2.34
N ALA A 650 -7.25 9.14 -3.52
CA ALA A 650 -6.99 10.04 -4.65
C ALA A 650 -7.56 9.43 -5.94
N ILE A 651 -7.99 10.27 -6.86
CA ILE A 651 -8.65 9.83 -8.09
C ILE A 651 -7.84 10.33 -9.27
N HIS A 652 -7.38 9.41 -10.12
CA HIS A 652 -6.75 9.77 -11.38
C HIS A 652 -7.84 10.26 -12.35
N GLN A 653 -8.07 11.57 -12.37
CA GLN A 653 -9.29 12.15 -12.96
C GLN A 653 -9.52 11.82 -14.45
N GLN A 654 -8.48 11.64 -15.28
CA GLN A 654 -8.69 11.28 -16.71
C GLN A 654 -9.06 9.82 -16.92
N THR A 655 -8.76 8.95 -15.95
CA THR A 655 -8.97 7.51 -16.09
C THR A 655 -10.12 7.06 -15.20
N GLY A 656 -10.41 7.74 -14.09
CA GLY A 656 -11.40 7.29 -13.13
C GLY A 656 -10.88 6.18 -12.21
N GLU A 657 -9.57 5.95 -12.20
CA GLU A 657 -8.97 5.03 -11.25
C GLU A 657 -8.85 5.69 -9.88
N VAL A 658 -9.48 5.08 -8.88
CA VAL A 658 -9.57 5.55 -7.50
C VAL A 658 -8.55 4.78 -6.67
N PHE A 659 -7.51 5.46 -6.24
CA PHE A 659 -6.46 4.94 -5.36
C PHE A 659 -6.91 5.07 -3.91
N ILE A 660 -6.83 3.97 -3.17
CA ILE A 660 -7.34 3.84 -1.80
C ILE A 660 -6.20 3.32 -0.92
N ALA A 661 -5.65 4.20 -0.10
CA ALA A 661 -4.64 3.84 0.90
C ALA A 661 -5.35 3.39 2.18
N THR A 662 -4.97 2.20 2.66
CA THR A 662 -5.41 1.64 3.94
C THR A 662 -4.21 1.52 4.88
N ASP A 663 -4.45 1.22 6.16
CA ASP A 663 -3.37 0.89 7.09
C ASP A 663 -2.69 -0.46 6.82
N GLN A 664 -3.12 -1.22 5.81
CA GLN A 664 -2.55 -2.50 5.37
C GLN A 664 -2.20 -2.51 3.86
N GLY A 665 -1.93 -1.34 3.28
CA GLY A 665 -1.46 -1.20 1.90
C GLY A 665 -2.40 -0.47 0.95
N LEU A 666 -1.95 -0.34 -0.30
CA LEU A 666 -2.58 0.46 -1.35
C LEU A 666 -3.22 -0.43 -2.43
N VAL A 667 -4.46 -0.12 -2.76
CA VAL A 667 -5.19 -0.71 -3.91
C VAL A 667 -5.82 0.39 -4.74
N SER A 668 -6.26 0.06 -5.95
CA SER A 668 -7.10 0.94 -6.75
C SER A 668 -8.33 0.24 -7.28
N TYR A 669 -9.38 1.01 -7.53
CA TYR A 669 -10.62 0.58 -8.14
C TYR A 669 -10.92 1.43 -9.39
N ARG A 670 -11.32 0.78 -10.49
CA ARG A 670 -11.71 1.49 -11.69
C ARG A 670 -13.17 1.94 -11.61
N SER A 671 -13.37 3.21 -11.30
CA SER A 671 -14.67 3.87 -11.38
C SER A 671 -15.08 4.11 -12.84
N GLY A 672 -16.39 4.22 -13.05
CA GLY A 672 -16.98 4.65 -14.33
C GLY A 672 -17.03 6.17 -14.52
N ALA A 673 -16.49 6.97 -13.59
CA ALA A 673 -16.47 8.42 -13.67
C ALA A 673 -15.09 8.96 -14.03
N THR A 674 -15.04 9.92 -14.95
CA THR A 674 -13.80 10.63 -15.33
C THR A 674 -14.08 12.13 -15.42
N ALA A 675 -13.09 12.99 -15.29
CA ALA A 675 -13.27 14.41 -15.60
C ALA A 675 -13.76 14.59 -17.05
N GLY A 676 -14.82 15.37 -17.24
CA GLY A 676 -15.34 15.75 -18.55
C GLY A 676 -14.74 17.06 -19.05
N GLY A 677 -14.62 17.19 -20.38
CA GLY A 677 -14.26 18.45 -21.02
C GLY A 677 -15.49 19.32 -21.30
N ILE A 678 -15.26 20.56 -21.78
CA ILE A 678 -16.31 21.44 -22.32
C ILE A 678 -16.78 21.02 -23.73
N SER A 679 -16.02 20.13 -24.37
CA SER A 679 -16.31 19.55 -25.67
C SER A 679 -15.85 18.09 -25.69
N HIS A 680 -16.38 17.31 -26.64
CA HIS A 680 -15.91 15.96 -26.87
C HIS A 680 -14.43 15.92 -27.21
N ALA A 681 -13.74 14.89 -26.72
CA ALA A 681 -12.38 14.60 -27.16
C ALA A 681 -12.37 14.34 -28.68
N ALA A 682 -11.24 14.68 -29.33
CA ALA A 682 -11.07 14.47 -30.77
C ALA A 682 -11.25 13.01 -31.19
N ALA A 683 -10.96 12.06 -30.29
CA ALA A 683 -11.22 10.65 -30.47
C ALA A 683 -11.88 10.09 -29.20
N ILE A 684 -13.14 9.66 -29.32
CA ILE A 684 -13.86 8.96 -28.26
C ILE A 684 -13.43 7.51 -28.24
N LYS A 685 -13.15 7.01 -27.03
CA LYS A 685 -12.69 5.63 -26.81
C LYS A 685 -13.85 4.82 -26.26
N ILE A 686 -14.19 3.73 -26.94
CA ILE A 686 -15.16 2.73 -26.47
C ILE A 686 -14.40 1.46 -26.15
N PHE A 687 -14.50 0.95 -24.92
CA PHE A 687 -13.77 -0.25 -24.50
C PHE A 687 -14.57 -1.11 -23.51
N PRO A 688 -14.43 -2.44 -23.57
CA PRO A 688 -13.74 -3.18 -24.63
C PRO A 688 -14.51 -3.11 -25.97
N ASN A 689 -13.78 -3.06 -27.08
CA ASN A 689 -14.36 -3.08 -28.42
C ASN A 689 -13.43 -3.87 -29.38
N PRO A 690 -13.86 -5.02 -29.94
CA PRO A 690 -15.17 -5.65 -29.74
C PRO A 690 -15.34 -6.23 -28.32
N VAL A 691 -16.58 -6.27 -27.84
CA VAL A 691 -16.96 -7.08 -26.67
C VAL A 691 -16.95 -8.54 -27.10
N ARG A 692 -16.13 -9.35 -26.45
CA ARG A 692 -15.96 -10.78 -26.76
C ARG A 692 -16.90 -11.67 -25.96
N PRO A 693 -17.17 -12.90 -26.42
CA PRO A 693 -17.95 -13.89 -25.67
C PRO A 693 -17.39 -14.07 -24.26
N GLY A 694 -18.29 -14.17 -23.27
CA GLY A 694 -17.92 -14.35 -21.86
C GLY A 694 -17.56 -13.07 -21.09
N TYR A 695 -17.45 -11.90 -21.75
CA TYR A 695 -17.34 -10.64 -21.02
C TYR A 695 -18.61 -10.35 -20.20
N ARG A 696 -18.43 -9.91 -18.96
CA ARG A 696 -19.50 -9.60 -17.99
C ARG A 696 -19.34 -8.23 -17.32
N GLY A 697 -18.33 -7.46 -17.73
CA GLY A 697 -18.07 -6.13 -17.18
C GLY A 697 -18.87 -5.03 -17.90
N GLN A 698 -18.53 -3.78 -17.60
CA GLN A 698 -19.12 -2.61 -18.24
C GLN A 698 -18.29 -2.11 -19.41
N VAL A 699 -18.97 -1.74 -20.50
CA VAL A 699 -18.36 -1.02 -21.62
C VAL A 699 -18.28 0.47 -21.26
N GLY A 700 -17.06 1.00 -21.21
CA GLY A 700 -16.80 2.42 -21.02
C GLY A 700 -16.81 3.18 -22.36
N ILE A 701 -17.44 4.34 -22.36
CA ILE A 701 -17.49 5.29 -23.47
C ILE A 701 -16.89 6.59 -22.94
N THR A 702 -15.62 6.86 -23.25
CA THR A 702 -14.83 7.91 -22.59
C THR A 702 -14.38 9.00 -23.57
N GLY A 703 -14.14 10.20 -23.04
CA GLY A 703 -13.84 11.39 -23.84
C GLY A 703 -15.09 12.18 -24.19
N LEU A 704 -16.16 11.99 -23.41
CA LEU A 704 -17.40 12.74 -23.54
C LEU A 704 -17.25 14.14 -22.93
N VAL A 705 -18.12 15.05 -23.37
CA VAL A 705 -18.36 16.31 -22.64
C VAL A 705 -18.90 15.98 -21.25
N GLN A 706 -18.62 16.86 -20.28
CA GLN A 706 -19.14 16.75 -18.92
C GLN A 706 -20.66 16.47 -18.91
N ASP A 707 -21.05 15.38 -18.25
CA ASP A 707 -22.43 14.94 -17.98
C ASP A 707 -23.30 14.79 -19.25
N ALA A 708 -22.70 14.29 -20.33
CA ALA A 708 -23.36 14.04 -21.60
C ALA A 708 -24.49 12.99 -21.52
N VAL A 709 -25.52 13.16 -22.34
CA VAL A 709 -26.50 12.10 -22.61
C VAL A 709 -25.96 11.20 -23.72
N VAL A 710 -25.98 9.89 -23.49
CA VAL A 710 -25.52 8.88 -24.46
C VAL A 710 -26.67 7.97 -24.86
N LYS A 711 -26.95 7.91 -26.17
CA LYS A 711 -27.97 7.04 -26.77
C LYS A 711 -27.29 5.94 -27.57
N ILE A 712 -27.65 4.70 -27.28
CA ILE A 712 -27.15 3.51 -27.96
C ILE A 712 -28.26 2.93 -28.82
N THR A 713 -28.00 2.76 -30.12
CA THR A 713 -28.96 2.18 -31.06
C THR A 713 -28.41 0.93 -31.73
N ASP A 714 -29.29 0.10 -32.28
CA ASP A 714 -28.88 -0.89 -33.28
C ASP A 714 -28.61 -0.22 -34.64
N THR A 715 -28.22 -1.03 -35.64
CA THR A 715 -27.98 -0.53 -37.01
C THR A 715 -29.23 -0.08 -37.76
N ALA A 716 -30.43 -0.47 -37.29
CA ALA A 716 -31.71 0.00 -37.84
C ALA A 716 -32.15 1.34 -37.20
N GLY A 717 -31.44 1.80 -36.16
CA GLY A 717 -31.71 3.06 -35.47
C GLY A 717 -32.66 2.93 -34.29
N TYR A 718 -33.04 1.71 -33.89
CA TYR A 718 -33.86 1.52 -32.69
C TYR A 718 -33.06 1.77 -31.43
N LEU A 719 -33.60 2.59 -30.52
CA LEU A 719 -32.99 2.87 -29.23
C LEU A 719 -32.93 1.59 -28.39
N VAL A 720 -31.71 1.19 -28.04
CA VAL A 720 -31.42 0.05 -27.17
C VAL A 720 -31.32 0.51 -25.73
N ARG A 721 -30.58 1.60 -25.49
CA ARG A 721 -30.34 2.15 -24.15
C ARG A 721 -30.03 3.65 -24.20
N GLU A 722 -30.47 4.38 -23.18
CA GLU A 722 -30.02 5.74 -22.87
C GLU A 722 -29.27 5.73 -21.54
N LEU A 723 -28.18 6.50 -21.46
CA LEU A 723 -27.25 6.60 -20.32
C LEU A 723 -26.89 8.06 -20.07
N GLY A 724 -26.61 8.41 -18.82
CA GLY A 724 -25.88 9.63 -18.46
C GLY A 724 -24.39 9.33 -18.31
N ALA A 725 -23.54 10.25 -18.74
CA ALA A 725 -22.12 10.21 -18.41
C ALA A 725 -21.90 10.70 -16.96
N GLU A 726 -20.99 10.04 -16.26
CA GLU A 726 -20.46 10.47 -14.96
C GLU A 726 -19.21 11.30 -15.24
N GLY A 727 -19.40 12.60 -15.43
CA GLY A 727 -18.41 13.47 -16.03
C GLY A 727 -18.17 13.12 -17.51
N GLY A 728 -16.95 12.73 -17.85
CA GLY A 728 -16.52 12.45 -19.23
C GLY A 728 -16.70 11.00 -19.69
N THR A 729 -17.35 10.15 -18.90
CA THR A 729 -17.50 8.71 -19.19
C THR A 729 -18.91 8.20 -18.94
N ALA A 730 -19.48 7.48 -19.91
CA ALA A 730 -20.68 6.67 -19.70
C ALA A 730 -20.31 5.18 -19.63
N ALA A 731 -20.89 4.44 -18.69
CA ALA A 731 -20.66 3.01 -18.51
C ALA A 731 -21.93 2.20 -18.84
N TRP A 732 -21.81 1.21 -19.72
CA TRP A 732 -22.92 0.38 -20.17
C TRP A 732 -22.74 -1.08 -19.76
N ASP A 733 -23.76 -1.67 -19.14
CA ASP A 733 -23.81 -3.06 -18.68
C ASP A 733 -24.20 -4.08 -19.77
N LEU A 734 -24.28 -3.65 -21.03
CA LEU A 734 -24.70 -4.46 -22.18
C LEU A 734 -26.14 -4.99 -22.06
N ARG A 735 -27.00 -4.26 -21.34
CA ARG A 735 -28.43 -4.54 -21.26
C ARG A 735 -29.26 -3.46 -21.94
N ASP A 736 -30.38 -3.87 -22.52
CA ASP A 736 -31.38 -2.97 -23.07
C ASP A 736 -32.17 -2.22 -21.96
N SER A 737 -33.11 -1.37 -22.36
CA SER A 737 -33.99 -0.63 -21.45
C SER A 737 -34.92 -1.53 -20.60
N ARG A 738 -35.08 -2.81 -20.96
CA ARG A 738 -35.86 -3.81 -20.22
C ARG A 738 -34.99 -4.69 -19.33
N GLY A 739 -33.67 -4.46 -19.31
CA GLY A 739 -32.71 -5.25 -18.55
C GLY A 739 -32.31 -6.56 -19.22
N ASN A 740 -32.71 -6.81 -20.47
CA ASN A 740 -32.26 -8.00 -21.20
C ASN A 740 -30.87 -7.77 -21.77
N GLU A 741 -30.06 -8.82 -21.75
CA GLU A 741 -28.77 -8.83 -22.40
C GLU A 741 -28.90 -8.61 -23.92
N VAL A 742 -28.12 -7.69 -24.49
CA VAL A 742 -28.19 -7.39 -25.92
C VAL A 742 -27.64 -8.52 -26.82
N ALA A 743 -28.12 -8.61 -28.06
CA ALA A 743 -27.71 -9.64 -29.01
C ALA A 743 -26.33 -9.35 -29.66
N THR A 744 -25.75 -10.35 -30.33
CA THR A 744 -24.59 -10.15 -31.21
C THR A 744 -24.94 -9.15 -32.31
N GLY A 745 -24.11 -8.12 -32.50
CA GLY A 745 -24.38 -7.08 -33.48
C GLY A 745 -23.47 -5.86 -33.36
N ILE A 746 -23.68 -4.91 -34.27
CA ILE A 746 -23.07 -3.59 -34.22
C ILE A 746 -24.09 -2.62 -33.60
N TYR A 747 -23.61 -1.84 -32.64
CA TYR A 747 -24.36 -0.78 -31.97
C TYR A 747 -23.74 0.56 -32.31
N LEU A 748 -24.59 1.56 -32.56
CA LEU A 748 -24.18 2.95 -32.81
C LEU A 748 -24.33 3.74 -31.51
N VAL A 749 -23.32 4.55 -31.20
CA VAL A 749 -23.29 5.37 -29.99
C VAL A 749 -23.38 6.84 -30.40
N PHE A 750 -24.42 7.50 -29.93
CA PHE A 750 -24.64 8.94 -30.08
C PHE A 750 -24.47 9.62 -28.74
N SER A 751 -23.91 10.82 -28.74
CA SER A 751 -23.78 11.65 -27.54
C SER A 751 -24.31 13.05 -27.81
N ALA A 752 -25.00 13.61 -26.81
CA ALA A 752 -25.47 14.98 -26.81
C ALA A 752 -24.88 15.74 -25.62
N ASN A 753 -24.52 17.00 -25.82
CA ASN A 753 -24.23 17.92 -24.72
C ASN A 753 -25.52 18.53 -24.16
N ALA A 754 -25.42 19.27 -23.05
CA ALA A 754 -26.56 19.98 -22.44
C ALA A 754 -27.27 21.00 -23.37
N LEU A 755 -26.63 21.41 -24.47
CA LEU A 755 -27.19 22.32 -25.48
C LEU A 755 -27.87 21.58 -26.65
N GLY A 756 -27.92 20.25 -26.61
CA GLY A 756 -28.62 19.43 -27.60
C GLY A 756 -27.88 19.22 -28.92
N THR A 757 -26.59 19.55 -29.03
CA THR A 757 -25.81 19.18 -30.22
C THR A 757 -25.49 17.68 -30.17
N GLU A 758 -26.19 16.89 -30.99
CA GLU A 758 -25.99 15.45 -31.11
C GLU A 758 -24.86 15.13 -32.10
N ALA A 759 -23.94 14.24 -31.70
CA ALA A 759 -22.92 13.68 -32.57
C ALA A 759 -22.95 12.14 -32.52
N LEU A 760 -22.80 11.47 -33.66
CA LEU A 760 -22.42 10.07 -33.68
C LEU A 760 -20.97 9.98 -33.19
N VAL A 761 -20.76 9.38 -32.03
CA VAL A 761 -19.48 9.37 -31.34
C VAL A 761 -18.73 8.05 -31.47
N GLY A 762 -19.40 6.96 -31.89
CA GLY A 762 -18.70 5.70 -32.14
C GLY A 762 -19.57 4.54 -32.55
N LYS A 763 -18.90 3.39 -32.77
CA LYS A 763 -19.52 2.09 -33.09
C LYS A 763 -18.94 1.02 -32.18
N LEU A 764 -19.80 0.16 -31.66
CA LEU A 764 -19.43 -0.94 -30.77
C LEU A 764 -19.84 -2.26 -31.39
N ALA A 765 -18.92 -3.22 -31.45
CA ALA A 765 -19.22 -4.59 -31.83
C ALA A 765 -19.39 -5.46 -30.59
N VAL A 766 -20.51 -6.18 -30.50
CA VAL A 766 -20.77 -7.19 -29.46
C VAL A 766 -20.82 -8.56 -30.10
N VAL A 767 -20.03 -9.50 -29.59
CA VAL A 767 -19.98 -10.90 -30.02
C VAL A 767 -20.29 -11.78 -28.81
N ARG A 768 -21.39 -12.54 -28.87
CA ARG A 768 -21.83 -13.47 -27.82
C ARG A 768 -21.51 -14.91 -28.17
#